data_AF-A0A1A6DT40-F1
#
_entry.id   AF-A0A1A6DT40-F1
#
_cell.length_a   1.000
_cell.length_b   1.000
_cell.length_c   1.000
_cell.angle_alpha   90.00
_cell.angle_beta   90.00
_cell.angle_gamma   90.00
#
_symmetry.space_group_name_H-M   'P 1'
#
loop_
_entity.id
_entity.type
_entity.pdbx_description
1 polymer ?
#
loop_
_entity_poly.entity_id
_entity_poly.type
_entity_poly.pdbx_seq_one_letter_code
_entity_poly.pdbx_strand_id
1 'polypeptide(L)'
;MSERSGVAKSTLSQLENGEGNPTIETLWAVANALGVPFGQLVNEELSDGGELLDKGVIVRLIEKSTDDPEIEVYLIELRPGCRKDSAPHPEGVKERITVLSGAMLVGQADRPRMVRAGDTHTFDADVPHVYAATEQGGRAMVVIVYPPKTYSASASTLYLEWPQAPSAWEGVRSVMERALLEVSNGLGARILRLRGEPLNRRDGLLKLRQMQHEATAGPWRWPVLSLVEDDAQGPYVAVVPMPLTGAFAQPDQAPPAWANADLPAAAIRLARLAESPFIELGAPETAAIQAHLEGRSWVLNSLAAEVLLQRGRMCMPRQLHHVRPAPAAAQRGGRDGPFSSRIDVEQYDAFELLHPAYARQVVAAAQDIASFAGPQPALQAIDVGTGPGLPLLMLHELHPGCRFLAVEPDEAAFVCLQRNAHGVEGIELHHGGFLELDLPSGETPLITSFGASHHFNTAFMLQKAMRLLQPGGLLVVADEFLPEFASVDERNLALVRHHSAYLLASMAWVGEPPASEGGLDLRLYRDLRRSIIMAMVAATEGKSTQAVSLCRNLYARLCESGLRERPAHEIGAFVRFYWLELQAMVAGFDYEVERKTFPRRFAGLAALAGLELRRHRRVFATTGSDDWGGGTHVFTFSKPEGA
;
A
#
# COMPACT_ATOMS: atom_id res chain seq x y z
N MET A 1 -12.54 21.61 -35.86
CA MET A 1 -11.70 20.61 -36.56
C MET A 1 -10.98 21.20 -37.77
N SER A 2 -11.68 21.86 -38.70
CA SER A 2 -11.05 22.58 -39.84
C SER A 2 -9.99 23.58 -39.40
N GLU A 3 -10.29 24.43 -38.40
CA GLU A 3 -9.30 25.38 -37.84
C GLU A 3 -8.11 24.70 -37.13
N ARG A 4 -8.32 23.53 -36.50
CA ARG A 4 -7.28 22.80 -35.75
C ARG A 4 -6.36 21.97 -36.64
N SER A 5 -6.88 21.44 -37.75
CA SER A 5 -6.15 20.61 -38.71
C SER A 5 -5.59 21.40 -39.89
N GLY A 6 -6.04 22.63 -40.12
CA GLY A 6 -5.71 23.38 -41.34
C GLY A 6 -6.34 22.82 -42.62
N VAL A 7 -7.16 21.77 -42.50
CA VAL A 7 -7.87 21.12 -43.62
C VAL A 7 -9.19 21.86 -43.87
N ALA A 8 -9.51 22.15 -45.13
CA ALA A 8 -10.73 22.86 -45.49
C ALA A 8 -11.99 22.11 -45.02
N LYS A 9 -13.00 22.86 -44.55
CA LYS A 9 -14.26 22.30 -44.02
C LYS A 9 -14.98 21.39 -45.03
N SER A 10 -14.90 21.69 -46.31
CA SER A 10 -15.43 20.85 -47.40
C SER A 10 -14.70 19.52 -47.52
N THR A 11 -13.37 19.51 -47.37
CA THR A 11 -12.54 18.31 -47.42
C THR A 11 -12.78 17.42 -46.21
N LEU A 12 -12.90 18.00 -45.00
CA LEU A 12 -13.28 17.25 -43.81
C LEU A 12 -14.68 16.62 -43.93
N SER A 13 -15.65 17.37 -44.46
CA SER A 13 -17.00 16.84 -44.69
C SER A 13 -17.04 15.70 -45.71
N GLN A 14 -16.23 15.76 -46.77
CA GLN A 14 -16.11 14.66 -47.73
C GLN A 14 -15.46 13.42 -47.10
N LEU A 15 -14.50 13.61 -46.19
CA LEU A 15 -13.88 12.52 -45.45
C LEU A 15 -14.86 11.86 -44.47
N GLU A 16 -15.63 12.64 -43.73
CA GLU A 16 -16.66 12.15 -42.80
C GLU A 16 -17.76 11.36 -43.51
N ASN A 17 -18.07 11.71 -44.77
CA ASN A 17 -19.08 11.03 -45.59
C ASN A 17 -18.52 9.85 -46.42
N GLY A 18 -17.21 9.58 -46.36
CA GLY A 18 -16.56 8.53 -47.16
C GLY A 18 -16.46 8.84 -48.66
N GLU A 19 -16.66 10.10 -49.06
CA GLU A 19 -16.70 10.56 -50.45
C GLU A 19 -15.38 11.20 -50.93
N GLY A 20 -14.35 11.25 -50.07
CA GLY A 20 -13.05 11.87 -50.36
C GLY A 20 -11.87 10.90 -50.34
N ASN A 21 -10.90 11.10 -51.23
CA ASN A 21 -9.61 10.39 -51.22
C ASN A 21 -8.51 11.32 -50.66
N PRO A 22 -8.20 11.29 -49.35
CA PRO A 22 -7.27 12.23 -48.72
C PRO A 22 -5.82 11.96 -49.11
N THR A 23 -5.00 13.01 -49.15
CA THR A 23 -3.54 12.85 -49.17
C THR A 23 -3.00 12.44 -47.80
N ILE A 24 -1.78 11.88 -47.76
CA ILE A 24 -1.08 11.54 -46.51
C ILE A 24 -1.01 12.76 -45.58
N GLU A 25 -0.66 13.92 -46.13
CA GLU A 25 -0.59 15.19 -45.41
C GLU A 25 -1.93 15.56 -44.76
N THR A 26 -3.04 15.30 -45.46
CA THR A 26 -4.41 15.57 -44.94
C THR A 26 -4.73 14.67 -43.75
N LEU A 27 -4.42 13.37 -43.82
CA LEU A 27 -4.68 12.43 -42.72
C LEU A 27 -3.79 12.69 -41.50
N TRP A 28 -2.52 13.02 -41.71
CA TRP A 28 -1.62 13.42 -40.61
C TRP A 28 -2.07 14.71 -39.93
N ALA A 29 -2.52 15.69 -40.71
CA ALA A 29 -3.06 16.94 -40.17
C ALA A 29 -4.33 16.70 -39.33
N VAL A 30 -5.16 15.73 -39.72
CA VAL A 30 -6.34 15.30 -38.96
C VAL A 30 -5.93 14.52 -37.69
N ALA A 31 -4.99 13.58 -37.77
CA ALA A 31 -4.49 12.80 -36.63
C ALA A 31 -3.88 13.69 -35.55
N ASN A 32 -2.99 14.59 -35.98
CA ASN A 32 -2.35 15.58 -35.11
C ASN A 32 -3.39 16.49 -34.45
N ALA A 33 -4.38 16.97 -35.21
CA ALA A 33 -5.44 17.81 -34.66
C ALA A 33 -6.35 17.07 -33.68
N LEU A 34 -6.49 15.74 -33.81
CA LEU A 34 -7.23 14.88 -32.87
C LEU A 34 -6.38 14.41 -31.68
N GLY A 35 -5.06 14.58 -31.72
CA GLY A 35 -4.15 14.07 -30.69
C GLY A 35 -4.08 12.54 -30.67
N VAL A 36 -4.32 11.89 -31.81
CA VAL A 36 -4.29 10.43 -31.96
C VAL A 36 -3.16 10.00 -32.90
N PRO A 37 -2.59 8.79 -32.74
CA PRO A 37 -1.65 8.22 -33.70
C PRO A 37 -2.27 8.10 -35.10
N PHE A 38 -1.47 8.33 -36.15
CA PHE A 38 -1.93 8.23 -37.55
C PHE A 38 -2.55 6.86 -37.85
N GLY A 39 -1.95 5.78 -37.36
CA GLY A 39 -2.45 4.42 -37.58
C GLY A 39 -3.85 4.16 -36.99
N GLN A 40 -4.37 5.05 -36.14
CA GLN A 40 -5.74 4.94 -35.62
C GLN A 40 -6.80 5.48 -36.60
N LEU A 41 -6.40 6.32 -37.56
CA LEU A 41 -7.29 6.82 -38.62
C LEU A 41 -7.33 5.91 -39.85
N VAL A 42 -6.51 4.86 -39.87
CA VAL A 42 -6.33 3.96 -41.01
C VAL A 42 -6.73 2.55 -40.53
N ASN A 43 -7.84 2.03 -41.06
CA ASN A 43 -8.45 0.78 -40.57
C ASN A 43 -7.59 -0.46 -40.88
N GLU A 44 -7.74 -1.53 -40.10
CA GLU A 44 -6.99 -2.80 -40.21
C GLU A 44 -7.15 -3.53 -41.56
N GLU A 45 -8.12 -3.16 -42.40
CA GLU A 45 -8.26 -3.72 -43.76
C GLU A 45 -7.15 -3.27 -44.74
N LEU A 46 -6.23 -2.39 -44.31
CA LEU A 46 -4.98 -2.09 -45.03
C LEU A 46 -3.78 -2.93 -44.58
N SER A 47 -4.01 -3.92 -43.70
CA SER A 47 -3.04 -4.97 -43.34
C SER A 47 -2.57 -5.82 -44.54
N ASP A 48 -3.21 -5.69 -45.70
CA ASP A 48 -2.76 -6.24 -46.97
C ASP A 48 -1.90 -5.24 -47.78
N GLY A 49 -1.01 -4.51 -47.10
CA GLY A 49 0.03 -3.71 -47.75
C GLY A 49 -0.45 -2.44 -48.45
N GLY A 50 -1.23 -1.60 -47.75
CA GLY A 50 -1.60 -0.27 -48.25
C GLY A 50 -0.38 0.58 -48.61
N GLU A 51 -0.07 0.69 -49.91
CA GLU A 51 0.90 1.64 -50.45
C GLU A 51 0.22 3.00 -50.58
N LEU A 52 0.67 3.99 -49.81
CA LEU A 52 0.32 5.38 -50.09
C LEU A 52 1.42 6.02 -50.93
N LEU A 53 1.03 6.40 -52.16
CA LEU A 53 1.88 7.06 -53.15
C LEU A 53 1.66 8.58 -53.09
N ASP A 54 2.71 9.33 -52.77
CA ASP A 54 2.73 10.78 -52.98
C ASP A 54 4.04 11.19 -53.64
N LYS A 55 3.98 11.72 -54.86
CA LYS A 55 5.09 12.40 -55.58
C LYS A 55 6.48 11.73 -55.44
N GLY A 56 6.55 10.40 -55.56
CA GLY A 56 7.80 9.63 -55.52
C GLY A 56 8.26 9.21 -54.11
N VAL A 57 7.39 9.37 -53.12
CA VAL A 57 7.48 8.80 -51.77
C VAL A 57 6.49 7.63 -51.68
N ILE A 58 6.97 6.47 -51.24
CA ILE A 58 6.14 5.32 -50.87
C ILE A 58 6.31 5.11 -49.36
N VAL A 59 5.21 5.03 -48.62
CA VAL A 59 5.21 4.71 -47.19
C VAL A 59 4.30 3.50 -46.96
N ARG A 60 4.83 2.47 -46.30
CA ARG A 60 4.11 1.25 -45.95
C ARG A 60 4.23 0.98 -44.45
N LEU A 61 3.11 0.82 -43.76
CA LEU A 61 3.11 0.33 -42.38
C LEU A 61 3.52 -1.15 -42.36
N ILE A 62 4.48 -1.49 -41.51
CA ILE A 62 5.00 -2.85 -41.32
C ILE A 62 4.41 -3.47 -40.06
N GLU A 63 4.42 -2.73 -38.95
CA GLU A 63 3.94 -3.21 -37.66
C GLU A 63 3.45 -2.03 -36.80
N LYS A 64 2.46 -2.30 -35.96
CA LYS A 64 2.02 -1.41 -34.89
C LYS A 64 1.91 -2.21 -33.60
N SER A 65 2.65 -1.81 -32.58
CA SER A 65 2.48 -2.30 -31.20
C SER A 65 1.79 -1.22 -30.37
N THR A 66 0.74 -1.62 -29.67
CA THR A 66 0.01 -0.78 -28.71
C THR A 66 0.50 -0.97 -27.27
N ASP A 67 1.63 -1.65 -27.07
CA ASP A 67 2.28 -1.80 -25.77
C ASP A 67 2.82 -0.44 -25.28
N ASP A 68 3.34 -0.39 -24.05
CA ASP A 68 3.94 0.83 -23.49
C ASP A 68 5.48 0.74 -23.54
N PRO A 69 6.18 1.58 -24.33
CA PRO A 69 5.68 2.66 -25.18
C PRO A 69 5.03 2.17 -26.49
N GLU A 70 4.07 2.94 -27.03
CA GLU A 70 3.44 2.64 -28.33
C GLU A 70 4.46 2.83 -29.46
N ILE A 71 4.54 1.87 -30.37
CA ILE A 71 5.52 1.86 -31.46
C ILE A 71 4.83 1.59 -32.80
N GLU A 72 5.16 2.40 -33.81
CA GLU A 72 4.78 2.15 -35.20
C GLU A 72 6.05 1.98 -36.06
N VAL A 73 6.05 0.96 -36.92
CA VAL A 73 7.16 0.65 -37.82
C VAL A 73 6.70 0.82 -39.26
N TYR A 74 7.39 1.66 -40.02
CA TYR A 74 7.13 1.93 -41.43
C TYR A 74 8.33 1.56 -42.31
N LEU A 75 8.06 1.16 -43.54
CA LEU A 75 9.02 1.13 -44.64
C LEU A 75 8.76 2.36 -45.52
N ILE A 76 9.78 3.20 -45.69
CA ILE A 76 9.75 4.35 -46.59
C ILE A 76 10.68 4.09 -47.76
N GLU A 77 10.20 4.39 -48.97
CA GLU A 77 10.99 4.41 -50.20
C GLU A 77 10.85 5.77 -50.88
N LEU A 78 11.99 6.40 -51.12
CA LEU A 78 12.09 7.67 -51.85
C LEU A 78 12.77 7.42 -53.20
N ARG A 79 12.11 7.87 -54.28
CA ARG A 79 12.73 7.89 -55.62
C ARG A 79 13.90 8.88 -55.66
N PRO A 80 14.84 8.72 -56.63
CA PRO A 80 15.94 9.66 -56.86
C PRO A 80 15.50 11.13 -56.83
N GLY A 81 16.18 11.95 -56.02
CA GLY A 81 15.95 13.39 -55.92
C GLY A 81 14.66 13.80 -55.20
N CYS A 82 13.84 12.87 -54.72
CA CYS A 82 12.62 13.20 -53.98
C CYS A 82 12.94 13.67 -52.55
N ARG A 83 12.15 14.64 -52.08
CA ARG A 83 12.19 15.18 -50.72
C ARG A 83 10.77 15.18 -50.14
N LYS A 84 10.66 14.79 -48.88
CA LYS A 84 9.47 14.87 -48.05
C LYS A 84 9.78 15.71 -46.82
N ASP A 85 9.00 16.76 -46.60
CA ASP A 85 9.01 17.54 -45.38
C ASP A 85 7.81 17.11 -44.52
N SER A 86 8.04 16.86 -43.25
CA SER A 86 7.03 16.40 -42.29
C SER A 86 6.78 17.50 -41.25
N ALA A 87 5.50 17.71 -40.95
CA ALA A 87 5.10 18.53 -39.81
C ALA A 87 5.53 17.86 -38.48
N PRO A 88 5.65 18.64 -37.38
CA PRO A 88 5.88 18.09 -36.05
C PRO A 88 4.89 16.97 -35.71
N HIS A 89 5.39 15.87 -35.16
CA HIS A 89 4.57 14.85 -34.49
C HIS A 89 4.13 15.35 -33.10
N PRO A 90 3.22 14.62 -32.42
CA PRO A 90 2.88 14.93 -31.02
C PRO A 90 4.12 15.04 -30.13
N GLU A 91 4.00 15.83 -29.06
CA GLU A 91 5.10 16.11 -28.12
C GLU A 91 5.77 14.84 -27.60
N GLY A 92 7.11 14.83 -27.57
CA GLY A 92 7.91 13.73 -27.03
C GLY A 92 8.10 12.52 -27.97
N VAL A 93 7.50 12.53 -29.17
CA VAL A 93 7.69 11.47 -30.17
C VAL A 93 9.12 11.48 -30.71
N LYS A 94 9.71 10.28 -30.81
CA LYS A 94 11.03 10.10 -31.42
C LYS A 94 10.94 9.20 -32.63
N GLU A 95 11.71 9.52 -33.66
CA GLU A 95 11.87 8.66 -34.82
C GLU A 95 13.27 8.05 -34.84
N ARG A 96 13.33 6.78 -35.20
CA ARG A 96 14.56 6.05 -35.48
C ARG A 96 14.53 5.49 -36.89
N ILE A 97 15.48 5.91 -37.71
CA ILE A 97 15.52 5.61 -39.13
C ILE A 97 16.74 4.78 -39.44
N THR A 98 16.53 3.61 -40.02
CA THR A 98 17.58 2.70 -40.49
C THR A 98 17.51 2.62 -42.01
N VAL A 99 18.54 3.11 -42.70
CA VAL A 99 18.56 3.05 -44.17
C VAL A 99 18.92 1.62 -44.60
N LEU A 100 18.05 1.01 -45.39
CA LEU A 100 18.19 -0.35 -45.89
C LEU A 100 18.94 -0.40 -47.22
N SER A 101 18.78 0.62 -48.07
CA SER A 101 19.48 0.74 -49.34
C SER A 101 19.58 2.20 -49.79
N GLY A 102 20.65 2.54 -50.50
CA GLY A 102 20.93 3.91 -50.94
C GLY A 102 21.48 4.80 -49.82
N ALA A 103 21.23 6.10 -49.93
CA ALA A 103 21.58 7.09 -48.92
C ALA A 103 20.52 8.19 -48.90
N MET A 104 20.20 8.67 -47.68
CA MET A 104 19.14 9.62 -47.43
C MET A 104 19.59 10.69 -46.45
N LEU A 105 19.22 11.93 -46.70
CA LEU A 105 19.36 13.05 -45.77
C LEU A 105 18.11 13.08 -44.88
N VAL A 106 18.29 12.82 -43.59
CA VAL A 106 17.19 12.55 -42.65
C VAL A 106 17.45 13.23 -41.29
N GLY A 107 16.41 13.77 -40.68
CA GLY A 107 16.45 14.34 -39.33
C GLY A 107 15.65 15.63 -39.21
N GLN A 108 15.85 16.38 -38.12
CA GLN A 108 15.21 17.68 -37.92
C GLN A 108 15.56 18.64 -39.07
N ALA A 109 14.58 19.44 -39.51
CA ALA A 109 14.69 20.22 -40.74
C ALA A 109 15.84 21.26 -40.72
N ASP A 110 16.22 21.73 -39.53
CA ASP A 110 17.33 22.66 -39.30
C ASP A 110 18.70 21.98 -39.24
N ARG A 111 18.76 20.67 -38.95
CA ARG A 111 20.01 19.90 -38.81
C ARG A 111 19.89 18.47 -39.34
N PRO A 112 19.56 18.27 -40.63
CA PRO A 112 19.42 16.93 -41.16
C PRO A 112 20.77 16.26 -41.37
N ARG A 113 20.82 14.93 -41.21
CA ARG A 113 22.04 14.13 -41.30
C ARG A 113 21.98 13.17 -42.49
N MET A 114 23.09 13.05 -43.22
CA MET A 114 23.21 12.02 -44.26
C MET A 114 23.40 10.65 -43.61
N VAL A 115 22.50 9.71 -43.90
CA VAL A 115 22.47 8.33 -43.40
C VAL A 115 22.60 7.37 -44.58
N ARG A 116 23.49 6.39 -44.50
CA ARG A 116 23.76 5.42 -45.57
C ARG A 116 23.20 4.05 -45.24
N ALA A 117 23.06 3.21 -46.25
CA ALA A 117 22.63 1.82 -46.07
C ALA A 117 23.43 1.11 -44.96
N GLY A 118 22.72 0.52 -44.00
CA GLY A 118 23.29 -0.12 -42.81
C GLY A 118 23.37 0.78 -41.57
N ASP A 119 23.24 2.10 -41.72
CA ASP A 119 23.31 3.05 -40.61
C ASP A 119 21.91 3.38 -40.04
N THR A 120 21.90 3.77 -38.77
CA THR A 120 20.70 4.23 -38.05
C THR A 120 20.89 5.65 -37.50
N HIS A 121 19.84 6.47 -37.57
CA HIS A 121 19.78 7.78 -36.94
C HIS A 121 18.50 7.92 -36.10
N THR A 122 18.61 8.50 -34.91
CA THR A 122 17.46 8.81 -34.04
C THR A 122 17.42 10.30 -33.77
N PHE A 123 16.24 10.90 -33.82
CA PHE A 123 16.01 12.31 -33.53
C PHE A 123 14.61 12.53 -32.93
N ASP A 124 14.44 13.64 -32.23
CA ASP A 124 13.13 14.07 -31.74
C ASP A 124 12.31 14.56 -32.94
N ALA A 125 11.13 13.96 -33.15
CA ALA A 125 10.27 14.16 -34.31
C ALA A 125 9.04 15.01 -34.00
N ASP A 126 8.94 15.49 -32.75
CA ASP A 126 7.99 16.51 -32.29
C ASP A 126 8.34 17.94 -32.75
N VAL A 127 9.23 18.04 -33.75
CA VAL A 127 9.60 19.26 -34.47
C VAL A 127 9.59 18.99 -35.99
N PRO A 128 9.60 20.03 -36.85
CA PRO A 128 9.61 19.82 -38.30
C PRO A 128 10.85 19.02 -38.71
N HIS A 129 10.67 18.02 -39.55
CA HIS A 129 11.74 17.09 -39.95
C HIS A 129 11.63 16.70 -41.42
N VAL A 130 12.72 16.20 -42.00
CA VAL A 130 12.87 15.99 -43.45
C VAL A 130 13.41 14.61 -43.76
N TYR A 131 12.96 14.08 -44.90
CA TYR A 131 13.49 12.90 -45.57
C TYR A 131 13.80 13.26 -47.02
N ALA A 132 15.07 13.23 -47.44
CA ALA A 132 15.44 13.49 -48.83
C ALA A 132 16.34 12.38 -49.37
N ALA A 133 15.97 11.81 -50.50
CA ALA A 133 16.81 10.86 -51.21
C ALA A 133 17.96 11.56 -51.93
N THR A 134 19.07 10.85 -52.06
CA THR A 134 20.11 11.19 -53.03
C THR A 134 19.65 10.82 -54.46
N GLU A 135 20.47 11.10 -55.47
CA GLU A 135 20.22 10.75 -56.88
C GLU A 135 20.09 9.23 -57.15
N GLN A 136 20.35 8.39 -56.15
CA GLN A 136 20.20 6.93 -56.25
C GLN A 136 18.88 6.42 -55.64
N GLY A 137 18.07 7.31 -55.08
CA GLY A 137 16.92 6.92 -54.25
C GLY A 137 17.37 6.38 -52.89
N GLY A 138 16.41 5.94 -52.10
CA GLY A 138 16.70 5.31 -50.81
C GLY A 138 15.50 4.60 -50.22
N ARG A 139 15.77 3.49 -49.52
CA ARG A 139 14.77 2.74 -48.75
C ARG A 139 15.21 2.73 -47.29
N ALA A 140 14.30 3.01 -46.37
CA ALA A 140 14.57 3.03 -44.95
C ALA A 140 13.42 2.44 -44.14
N MET A 141 13.75 1.82 -43.02
CA MET A 141 12.80 1.49 -41.98
C MET A 141 12.74 2.64 -40.98
N VAL A 142 11.54 3.12 -40.67
CA VAL A 142 11.27 4.19 -39.72
C VAL A 142 10.49 3.62 -38.56
N VAL A 143 11.06 3.71 -37.36
CA VAL A 143 10.42 3.33 -36.11
C VAL A 143 10.02 4.62 -35.40
N ILE A 144 8.72 4.84 -35.26
CA ILE A 144 8.14 5.94 -34.49
C ILE A 144 7.87 5.41 -33.09
N VAL A 145 8.49 6.02 -32.08
CA VAL A 145 8.28 5.69 -30.67
C VAL A 145 7.51 6.83 -30.03
N TYR A 146 6.28 6.56 -29.63
CA TYR A 146 5.48 7.50 -28.86
C TYR A 146 5.95 7.48 -27.40
N PRO A 147 5.98 8.64 -26.71
CA PRO A 147 6.24 8.62 -25.28
C PRO A 147 5.19 7.74 -24.59
N PRO A 148 5.54 7.12 -23.43
CA PRO A 148 4.60 6.34 -22.67
C PRO A 148 3.29 7.09 -22.52
N LYS A 149 2.16 6.41 -22.68
CA LYS A 149 0.88 7.00 -22.30
C LYS A 149 0.94 7.17 -20.79
N THR A 150 1.36 8.34 -20.34
CA THR A 150 0.81 8.92 -19.12
C THR A 150 -0.66 9.08 -19.44
N TYR A 151 -1.45 8.01 -19.23
CA TYR A 151 -2.72 8.21 -18.60
C TYR A 151 -2.38 9.15 -17.45
N SER A 152 -2.76 10.42 -17.58
CA SER A 152 -2.97 11.24 -16.40
C SER A 152 -3.76 10.30 -15.51
N ALA A 153 -3.12 9.77 -14.46
CA ALA A 153 -3.84 9.12 -13.40
C ALA A 153 -5.02 10.04 -13.17
N SER A 154 -6.26 9.53 -13.31
CA SER A 154 -7.46 10.27 -12.91
C SER A 154 -7.06 10.94 -11.61
N ALA A 155 -6.97 12.28 -11.63
CA ALA A 155 -6.25 13.01 -10.60
C ALA A 155 -6.75 12.50 -9.27
N SER A 156 -5.84 12.08 -8.37
CA SER A 156 -6.29 11.48 -7.12
C SER A 156 -7.24 12.42 -6.38
N THR A 157 -7.11 13.73 -6.62
CA THR A 157 -8.04 14.75 -6.15
C THR A 157 -8.90 15.29 -7.30
N LEU A 158 -10.21 15.12 -7.15
CA LEU A 158 -11.26 15.72 -7.95
C LEU A 158 -11.76 16.99 -7.25
N TYR A 159 -11.80 18.11 -7.98
CA TYR A 159 -12.31 19.36 -7.46
C TYR A 159 -13.69 19.66 -8.04
N LEU A 160 -14.64 19.97 -7.16
CA LEU A 160 -15.98 20.41 -7.51
C LEU A 160 -16.21 21.81 -6.95
N GLU A 161 -16.91 22.65 -7.69
CA GLU A 161 -17.38 23.94 -7.18
C GLU A 161 -18.45 23.74 -6.09
N TRP A 162 -18.51 24.67 -5.16
CA TRP A 162 -19.47 24.64 -4.06
C TRP A 162 -20.90 24.64 -4.62
N PRO A 163 -21.73 23.63 -4.28
CA PRO A 163 -23.09 23.55 -4.80
C PRO A 163 -23.94 24.74 -4.35
N GLN A 164 -24.42 25.53 -5.33
CA GLN A 164 -25.23 26.73 -5.06
C GLN A 164 -26.74 26.45 -4.92
N ALA A 165 -27.19 25.24 -5.27
CA ALA A 165 -28.60 24.83 -5.22
C ALA A 165 -28.73 23.39 -4.69
N PRO A 166 -29.88 23.02 -4.08
CA PRO A 166 -30.12 21.65 -3.61
C PRO A 166 -29.92 20.57 -4.68
N SER A 167 -30.34 20.81 -5.92
CA SER A 167 -30.17 19.87 -7.04
C SER A 167 -28.71 19.64 -7.44
N ALA A 168 -27.82 20.63 -7.23
CA ALA A 168 -26.40 20.48 -7.55
C ALA A 168 -25.68 19.47 -6.63
N TRP A 169 -26.25 19.15 -5.47
CA TRP A 169 -25.74 18.09 -4.59
C TRP A 169 -25.90 16.68 -5.17
N GLU A 170 -26.82 16.46 -6.13
CA GLU A 170 -26.91 15.18 -6.84
C GLU A 170 -25.67 14.93 -7.71
N GLY A 171 -25.09 15.99 -8.28
CA GLY A 171 -23.82 15.91 -8.99
C GLY A 171 -22.67 15.49 -8.07
N VAL A 172 -22.59 16.08 -6.86
CA VAL A 172 -21.62 15.69 -5.84
C VAL A 172 -21.79 14.22 -5.44
N ARG A 173 -23.04 13.75 -5.28
CA ARG A 173 -23.36 12.35 -4.97
C ARG A 173 -22.84 11.41 -6.05
N SER A 174 -23.13 11.73 -7.31
CA SER A 174 -22.74 10.91 -8.47
C SER A 174 -21.22 10.75 -8.58
N VAL A 175 -20.47 11.84 -8.31
CA VAL A 175 -19.00 11.79 -8.33
C VAL A 175 -18.46 11.00 -7.13
N MET A 176 -19.08 11.13 -5.96
CA MET A 176 -18.70 10.34 -4.78
C MET A 176 -18.94 8.84 -4.99
N GLU A 177 -20.10 8.44 -5.54
CA GLU A 177 -20.42 7.04 -5.88
C GLU A 177 -19.46 6.48 -6.94
N ARG A 178 -19.11 7.29 -7.94
CA ARG A 178 -18.07 6.95 -8.90
C ARG A 178 -16.71 6.71 -8.21
N ALA A 179 -16.31 7.57 -7.27
CA ALA A 179 -15.06 7.38 -6.53
C ALA A 179 -15.08 6.11 -5.68
N LEU A 180 -16.22 5.78 -5.03
CA LEU A 180 -16.42 4.52 -4.31
C LEU A 180 -16.24 3.31 -5.25
N LEU A 181 -16.86 3.35 -6.43
CA LEU A 181 -16.76 2.29 -7.44
C LEU A 181 -15.34 2.14 -8.00
N GLU A 182 -14.69 3.25 -8.36
CA GLU A 182 -13.33 3.27 -8.87
C GLU A 182 -12.36 2.62 -7.88
N VAL A 183 -12.38 3.08 -6.63
CA VAL A 183 -11.49 2.56 -5.58
C VAL A 183 -11.81 1.11 -5.23
N SER A 184 -13.10 0.74 -5.19
CA SER A 184 -13.54 -0.63 -4.96
C SER A 184 -13.05 -1.60 -6.05
N ASN A 185 -12.86 -1.13 -7.28
CA ASN A 185 -12.36 -1.93 -8.40
C ASN A 185 -10.82 -1.91 -8.52
N GLY A 186 -10.12 -1.40 -7.50
CA GLY A 186 -8.66 -1.48 -7.41
C GLY A 186 -7.93 -0.23 -7.88
N LEU A 187 -8.63 0.87 -8.20
CA LEU A 187 -7.94 2.15 -8.37
C LEU A 187 -7.46 2.68 -7.02
N GLY A 188 -6.35 3.42 -7.05
CA GLY A 188 -5.78 4.05 -5.87
C GLY A 188 -6.71 5.08 -5.23
N ALA A 189 -6.35 5.57 -4.05
CA ALA A 189 -7.13 6.54 -3.27
C ALA A 189 -7.62 7.75 -4.09
N ARG A 190 -8.82 8.22 -3.75
CA ARG A 190 -9.52 9.35 -4.36
C ARG A 190 -9.92 10.36 -3.29
N ILE A 191 -9.79 11.64 -3.58
CA ILE A 191 -10.31 12.77 -2.81
C ILE A 191 -11.31 13.50 -3.68
N LEU A 192 -12.51 13.68 -3.18
CA LEU A 192 -13.49 14.60 -3.74
C LEU A 192 -13.51 15.87 -2.89
N ARG A 193 -13.14 17.02 -3.44
CA ARG A 193 -13.04 18.28 -2.70
C ARG A 193 -13.97 19.34 -3.24
N LEU A 194 -14.66 20.03 -2.33
CA LEU A 194 -15.46 21.21 -2.65
C LEU A 194 -14.61 22.49 -2.55
N ARG A 195 -14.63 23.35 -3.57
CA ARG A 195 -13.95 24.66 -3.67
C ARG A 195 -14.95 25.80 -3.89
N GLY A 196 -14.52 27.05 -3.68
CA GLY A 196 -15.37 28.25 -3.76
C GLY A 196 -15.78 28.77 -2.38
N GLU A 197 -16.39 29.95 -2.29
CA GLU A 197 -16.82 30.56 -1.01
C GLU A 197 -18.05 29.82 -0.45
N PRO A 198 -17.92 29.06 0.66
CA PRO A 198 -19.08 28.48 1.31
C PRO A 198 -19.79 29.55 2.13
N LEU A 199 -21.11 29.68 1.99
CA LEU A 199 -21.93 30.45 2.94
C LEU A 199 -21.78 29.93 4.39
N ASN A 200 -21.51 28.61 4.54
CA ASN A 200 -21.18 27.97 5.82
C ASN A 200 -20.42 26.63 5.60
N ARG A 201 -19.14 26.58 6.01
CA ARG A 201 -18.28 25.38 5.89
C ARG A 201 -18.76 24.19 6.72
N ARG A 202 -19.36 24.44 7.90
CA ARG A 202 -19.89 23.40 8.78
C ARG A 202 -21.05 22.65 8.12
N ASP A 203 -21.92 23.35 7.42
CA ASP A 203 -23.10 22.76 6.77
C ASP A 203 -22.67 21.85 5.61
N GLY A 204 -21.67 22.25 4.82
CA GLY A 204 -21.11 21.38 3.77
C GLY A 204 -20.50 20.11 4.34
N LEU A 205 -19.77 20.20 5.45
CA LEU A 205 -19.18 19.04 6.11
C LEU A 205 -20.26 18.07 6.63
N LEU A 206 -21.30 18.60 7.27
CA LEU A 206 -22.46 17.80 7.70
C LEU A 206 -23.16 17.14 6.52
N LYS A 207 -23.31 17.84 5.39
CA LYS A 207 -23.95 17.29 4.20
C LYS A 207 -23.13 16.18 3.56
N LEU A 208 -21.82 16.36 3.42
CA LEU A 208 -20.92 15.31 2.92
C LEU A 208 -20.95 14.07 3.81
N ARG A 209 -20.94 14.22 5.14
CA ARG A 209 -21.07 13.11 6.09
C ARG A 209 -22.40 12.38 5.95
N GLN A 210 -23.49 13.13 5.79
CA GLN A 210 -24.80 12.54 5.54
C GLN A 210 -24.77 11.69 4.25
N MET A 211 -24.24 12.24 3.16
CA MET A 211 -24.17 11.54 1.86
C MET A 211 -23.28 10.30 1.94
N GLN A 212 -22.12 10.42 2.59
CA GLN A 212 -21.21 9.30 2.84
C GLN A 212 -21.91 8.18 3.63
N HIS A 213 -22.61 8.54 4.71
CA HIS A 213 -23.36 7.58 5.51
C HIS A 213 -24.44 6.90 4.65
N GLU A 214 -25.26 7.66 3.91
CA GLU A 214 -26.27 7.10 3.00
C GLU A 214 -25.68 6.15 1.95
N ALA A 215 -24.53 6.49 1.35
CA ALA A 215 -23.87 5.66 0.34
C ALA A 215 -23.28 4.36 0.89
N THR A 216 -22.95 4.32 2.19
CA THR A 216 -22.33 3.17 2.86
C THR A 216 -23.28 2.38 3.75
N ALA A 217 -24.43 2.95 4.11
CA ALA A 217 -25.40 2.37 5.05
C ALA A 217 -26.33 1.31 4.44
N GLY A 218 -26.35 1.17 3.11
CA GLY A 218 -27.19 0.19 2.40
C GLY A 218 -26.90 -1.29 2.72
N PRO A 219 -27.74 -2.22 2.24
CA PRO A 219 -27.56 -3.66 2.45
C PRO A 219 -26.30 -4.21 1.76
N TRP A 220 -25.79 -3.48 0.76
CA TRP A 220 -24.53 -3.75 0.08
C TRP A 220 -23.46 -2.82 0.63
N ARG A 221 -22.29 -3.38 0.99
CA ARG A 221 -21.19 -2.61 1.56
C ARG A 221 -20.08 -2.43 0.53
N TRP A 222 -19.54 -1.23 0.45
CA TRP A 222 -18.36 -0.93 -0.37
C TRP A 222 -17.11 -1.41 0.35
N PRO A 223 -16.22 -2.20 -0.28
CA PRO A 223 -14.98 -2.67 0.32
C PRO A 223 -13.89 -1.57 0.28
N VAL A 224 -14.21 -0.40 0.81
CA VAL A 224 -13.34 0.78 0.83
C VAL A 224 -13.44 1.47 2.19
N LEU A 225 -12.39 2.22 2.54
CA LEU A 225 -12.43 3.14 3.67
C LEU A 225 -12.87 4.50 3.16
N SER A 226 -13.83 5.13 3.83
CA SER A 226 -14.29 6.47 3.49
C SER A 226 -14.21 7.39 4.70
N LEU A 227 -13.67 8.59 4.53
CA LEU A 227 -13.51 9.58 5.60
C LEU A 227 -13.90 10.97 5.07
N VAL A 228 -14.55 11.78 5.91
CA VAL A 228 -14.96 13.15 5.57
C VAL A 228 -14.26 14.14 6.49
N GLU A 229 -13.50 15.05 5.89
CA GLU A 229 -12.60 15.96 6.59
C GLU A 229 -12.55 17.32 5.88
N ASP A 230 -11.82 18.28 6.47
CA ASP A 230 -11.64 19.60 5.90
C ASP A 230 -10.25 20.21 6.19
N ASP A 231 -9.78 21.06 5.28
CA ASP A 231 -8.50 21.78 5.43
C ASP A 231 -8.58 23.19 4.80
N ALA A 232 -7.44 23.87 4.62
CA ALA A 232 -7.41 25.22 4.06
C ALA A 232 -8.06 25.33 2.65
N GLN A 233 -8.12 24.24 1.88
CA GLN A 233 -8.70 24.21 0.53
C GLN A 233 -10.19 23.85 0.51
N GLY A 234 -10.82 23.60 1.66
CA GLY A 234 -12.24 23.27 1.77
C GLY A 234 -12.51 21.85 2.25
N PRO A 235 -13.79 21.47 2.44
CA PRO A 235 -14.19 20.14 2.86
C PRO A 235 -14.03 19.11 1.73
N TYR A 236 -13.77 17.86 2.11
CA TYR A 236 -13.55 16.78 1.17
C TYR A 236 -14.00 15.42 1.70
N VAL A 237 -14.27 14.51 0.78
CA VAL A 237 -14.45 13.07 1.03
C VAL A 237 -13.21 12.35 0.50
N ALA A 238 -12.52 11.61 1.36
CA ALA A 238 -11.47 10.69 0.95
C ALA A 238 -12.05 9.28 0.87
N VAL A 239 -11.75 8.59 -0.23
CA VAL A 239 -12.05 7.18 -0.46
C VAL A 239 -10.71 6.48 -0.66
N VAL A 240 -10.39 5.54 0.21
CA VAL A 240 -9.10 4.84 0.26
C VAL A 240 -9.34 3.34 0.07
N PRO A 241 -8.49 2.63 -0.68
CA PRO A 241 -8.60 1.19 -0.82
C PRO A 241 -8.62 0.50 0.55
N MET A 242 -9.44 -0.55 0.69
CA MET A 242 -9.40 -1.44 1.84
C MET A 242 -8.97 -2.83 1.39
N PRO A 243 -7.67 -3.14 1.46
CA PRO A 243 -7.18 -4.48 1.13
C PRO A 243 -7.80 -5.52 2.06
N LEU A 244 -8.19 -6.66 1.50
CA LEU A 244 -8.83 -7.75 2.24
C LEU A 244 -7.86 -8.91 2.44
N THR A 245 -8.06 -9.67 3.52
CA THR A 245 -7.35 -10.93 3.80
C THR A 245 -8.35 -12.04 4.11
N GLY A 246 -7.88 -13.28 3.99
CA GLY A 246 -8.64 -14.47 4.37
C GLY A 246 -7.80 -15.48 5.15
N ALA A 247 -6.98 -15.03 6.11
CA ALA A 247 -6.07 -15.90 6.86
C ALA A 247 -6.81 -16.87 7.79
N PHE A 248 -8.02 -16.53 8.23
CA PHE A 248 -8.84 -17.38 9.09
C PHE A 248 -10.06 -17.97 8.38
N ALA A 249 -10.31 -17.59 7.14
CA ALA A 249 -11.41 -18.13 6.34
C ALA A 249 -11.18 -19.62 6.03
N GLN A 250 -12.13 -20.47 6.43
CA GLN A 250 -12.18 -21.87 6.05
C GLN A 250 -13.56 -22.14 5.46
N PRO A 251 -13.69 -22.26 4.12
CA PRO A 251 -14.99 -22.35 3.44
C PRO A 251 -15.88 -23.49 3.97
N ASP A 252 -15.25 -24.59 4.37
CA ASP A 252 -15.95 -25.83 4.75
C ASP A 252 -16.18 -25.97 6.26
N GLN A 253 -15.77 -24.99 7.08
CA GLN A 253 -15.89 -25.06 8.54
C GLN A 253 -16.67 -23.87 9.11
N ALA A 254 -17.89 -24.16 9.57
CA ALA A 254 -18.67 -23.22 10.34
C ALA A 254 -17.86 -22.71 11.55
N PRO A 255 -17.92 -21.42 11.88
CA PRO A 255 -17.24 -20.89 13.06
C PRO A 255 -17.80 -21.58 14.32
N PRO A 256 -16.96 -21.77 15.37
CA PRO A 256 -17.41 -22.32 16.64
C PRO A 256 -18.58 -21.53 17.24
N ALA A 257 -19.57 -22.21 17.83
CA ALA A 257 -20.65 -21.54 18.54
C ALA A 257 -20.12 -20.74 19.73
N TRP A 258 -20.75 -19.59 20.07
CA TRP A 258 -20.35 -18.79 21.24
C TRP A 258 -20.53 -19.59 22.54
N ALA A 259 -21.57 -20.42 22.59
CA ALA A 259 -21.82 -21.30 23.71
C ALA A 259 -20.76 -22.43 23.74
N ASN A 260 -20.00 -22.50 24.84
CA ASN A 260 -19.00 -23.53 25.13
C ASN A 260 -17.71 -23.49 24.28
N ALA A 261 -17.39 -22.38 23.60
CA ALA A 261 -16.08 -22.22 22.97
C ALA A 261 -14.98 -22.10 24.05
N ASP A 262 -13.92 -22.90 23.91
CA ASP A 262 -12.69 -22.67 24.65
C ASP A 262 -11.97 -21.41 24.12
N LEU A 263 -10.89 -21.00 24.82
CA LEU A 263 -10.17 -19.77 24.50
C LEU A 263 -9.64 -19.76 23.05
N PRO A 264 -8.96 -20.82 22.55
CA PRO A 264 -8.54 -20.87 21.14
C PRO A 264 -9.70 -20.78 20.14
N ALA A 265 -10.80 -21.51 20.35
CA ALA A 265 -11.95 -21.46 19.45
C ALA A 265 -12.62 -20.07 19.43
N ALA A 266 -12.76 -19.43 20.59
CA ALA A 266 -13.30 -18.06 20.70
C ALA A 266 -12.37 -17.04 20.01
N ALA A 267 -11.06 -17.19 20.17
CA ALA A 267 -10.06 -16.32 19.54
C ALA A 267 -10.08 -16.43 18.01
N ILE A 268 -10.18 -17.65 17.46
CA ILE A 268 -10.31 -17.89 16.02
C ILE A 268 -11.59 -17.24 15.48
N ARG A 269 -12.70 -17.35 16.21
CA ARG A 269 -13.96 -16.73 15.78
C ARG A 269 -13.86 -15.20 15.76
N LEU A 270 -13.31 -14.58 16.80
CA LEU A 270 -13.11 -13.14 16.82
C LEU A 270 -12.15 -12.68 15.71
N ALA A 271 -11.07 -13.43 15.45
CA ALA A 271 -10.15 -13.15 14.36
C ALA A 271 -10.84 -13.19 12.98
N ARG A 272 -11.71 -14.19 12.73
CA ARG A 272 -12.55 -14.26 11.52
C ARG A 272 -13.48 -13.05 11.39
N LEU A 273 -14.12 -12.62 12.48
CA LEU A 273 -14.99 -11.43 12.48
C LEU A 273 -14.21 -10.13 12.24
N ALA A 274 -12.96 -10.05 12.70
CA ALA A 274 -12.07 -8.92 12.49
C ALA A 274 -11.54 -8.84 11.04
N GLU A 275 -11.40 -9.97 10.33
CA GLU A 275 -11.12 -9.99 8.88
C GLU A 275 -12.32 -9.55 8.04
N SER A 276 -13.53 -9.68 8.58
CA SER A 276 -14.78 -9.45 7.87
C SER A 276 -15.60 -8.34 8.55
N PRO A 277 -15.17 -7.07 8.51
CA PRO A 277 -15.81 -5.95 9.21
C PRO A 277 -17.26 -5.71 8.77
N PHE A 278 -17.63 -6.14 7.56
CA PHE A 278 -18.97 -5.97 7.00
C PHE A 278 -19.99 -7.03 7.43
N ILE A 279 -19.56 -8.08 8.15
CA ILE A 279 -20.51 -9.04 8.73
C ILE A 279 -21.26 -8.34 9.87
N GLU A 280 -22.57 -8.19 9.68
CA GLU A 280 -23.47 -7.67 10.69
C GLU A 280 -23.57 -8.62 11.86
N LEU A 281 -23.63 -8.06 13.08
CA LEU A 281 -23.74 -8.82 14.31
C LEU A 281 -25.14 -8.67 14.89
N GLY A 282 -25.75 -9.80 15.25
CA GLY A 282 -26.98 -9.76 16.04
C GLY A 282 -26.73 -9.18 17.44
N ALA A 283 -27.80 -8.75 18.12
CA ALA A 283 -27.71 -8.29 19.51
C ALA A 283 -27.07 -9.31 20.47
N PRO A 284 -27.39 -10.63 20.40
CA PRO A 284 -26.75 -11.63 21.27
C PRO A 284 -25.25 -11.78 21.02
N GLU A 285 -24.82 -11.76 19.75
CA GLU A 285 -23.40 -11.88 19.40
C GLU A 285 -22.62 -10.66 19.84
N THR A 286 -23.20 -9.48 19.65
CA THR A 286 -22.61 -8.21 20.10
C THR A 286 -22.42 -8.22 21.62
N ALA A 287 -23.43 -8.70 22.38
CA ALA A 287 -23.33 -8.82 23.82
C ALA A 287 -22.25 -9.83 24.26
N ALA A 288 -22.13 -10.96 23.56
CA ALA A 288 -21.09 -11.96 23.84
C ALA A 288 -19.67 -11.39 23.61
N ILE A 289 -19.47 -10.65 22.52
CA ILE A 289 -18.20 -9.99 22.21
C ILE A 289 -17.88 -8.92 23.27
N GLN A 290 -18.87 -8.12 23.67
CA GLN A 290 -18.70 -7.11 24.70
C GLN A 290 -18.33 -7.71 26.07
N ALA A 291 -18.88 -8.88 26.42
CA ALA A 291 -18.54 -9.57 27.66
C ALA A 291 -17.05 -9.98 27.74
N HIS A 292 -16.39 -10.21 26.59
CA HIS A 292 -14.94 -10.50 26.59
C HIS A 292 -14.09 -9.31 27.07
N LEU A 293 -14.56 -8.07 26.92
CA LEU A 293 -13.88 -6.86 27.42
C LEU A 293 -13.86 -6.78 28.95
N GLU A 294 -14.74 -7.52 29.63
CA GLU A 294 -14.74 -7.59 31.10
C GLU A 294 -13.78 -8.67 31.62
N GLY A 295 -13.40 -9.62 30.75
CA GLY A 295 -12.53 -10.76 31.05
C GLY A 295 -11.06 -10.38 31.25
N ARG A 296 -10.24 -11.38 31.59
CA ARG A 296 -8.80 -11.21 31.84
C ARG A 296 -7.90 -11.57 30.66
N SER A 297 -8.43 -12.25 29.63
CA SER A 297 -7.63 -12.73 28.50
C SER A 297 -7.10 -11.58 27.64
N TRP A 298 -5.79 -11.50 27.45
CA TRP A 298 -5.18 -10.52 26.55
C TRP A 298 -5.66 -10.71 25.10
N VAL A 299 -5.79 -11.96 24.66
CA VAL A 299 -6.22 -12.31 23.29
C VAL A 299 -7.66 -11.87 23.03
N LEU A 300 -8.60 -12.31 23.88
CA LEU A 300 -10.02 -12.07 23.63
C LEU A 300 -10.39 -10.59 23.81
N ASN A 301 -9.78 -9.89 24.79
CA ASN A 301 -10.00 -8.46 24.98
C ASN A 301 -9.58 -7.66 23.73
N SER A 302 -8.38 -7.94 23.20
CA SER A 302 -7.82 -7.22 22.06
C SER A 302 -8.65 -7.43 20.79
N LEU A 303 -9.00 -8.68 20.49
CA LEU A 303 -9.83 -8.99 19.33
C LEU A 303 -11.26 -8.47 19.47
N ALA A 304 -11.85 -8.53 20.67
CA ALA A 304 -13.18 -7.97 20.90
C ALA A 304 -13.22 -6.46 20.68
N ALA A 305 -12.21 -5.73 21.17
CA ALA A 305 -12.09 -4.30 20.94
C ALA A 305 -11.96 -3.96 19.45
N GLU A 306 -11.14 -4.70 18.70
CA GLU A 306 -10.99 -4.55 17.25
C GLU A 306 -12.32 -4.80 16.50
N VAL A 307 -13.01 -5.90 16.80
CA VAL A 307 -14.29 -6.27 16.18
C VAL A 307 -15.37 -5.22 16.46
N LEU A 308 -15.44 -4.69 17.68
CA LEU A 308 -16.41 -3.67 18.07
C LEU A 308 -16.11 -2.32 17.43
N LEU A 309 -14.83 -1.93 17.36
CA LEU A 309 -14.41 -0.70 16.68
C LEU A 309 -14.86 -0.68 15.23
N GLN A 310 -14.63 -1.78 14.49
CA GLN A 310 -15.05 -1.94 13.09
C GLN A 310 -16.57 -1.83 12.88
N ARG A 311 -17.36 -1.81 13.96
CA ARG A 311 -18.82 -1.65 13.95
C ARG A 311 -19.25 -0.35 14.63
N GLY A 312 -18.35 0.63 14.67
CA GLY A 312 -18.59 1.98 15.19
C GLY A 312 -18.60 2.08 16.71
N ARG A 313 -18.21 1.03 17.44
CA ARG A 313 -18.18 1.02 18.91
C ARG A 313 -16.74 1.08 19.39
N MET A 314 -16.28 2.30 19.66
CA MET A 314 -14.95 2.51 20.22
C MET A 314 -14.89 1.95 21.64
N CYS A 315 -14.05 0.93 21.83
CA CYS A 315 -13.83 0.26 23.10
C CYS A 315 -12.32 0.01 23.27
N MET A 316 -11.87 -0.11 24.51
CA MET A 316 -10.47 -0.41 24.82
C MET A 316 -10.35 -1.80 25.45
N PRO A 317 -9.30 -2.58 25.12
CA PRO A 317 -8.93 -3.75 25.90
C PRO A 317 -8.78 -3.39 27.38
N ARG A 318 -9.26 -4.26 28.27
CA ARG A 318 -9.28 -3.99 29.72
C ARG A 318 -7.92 -3.55 30.28
N GLN A 319 -6.86 -4.14 29.75
CA GLN A 319 -5.48 -3.93 30.15
C GLN A 319 -5.05 -2.46 30.00
N LEU A 320 -5.63 -1.73 29.04
CA LEU A 320 -5.38 -0.30 28.83
C LEU A 320 -5.89 0.59 29.97
N HIS A 321 -6.91 0.16 30.71
CA HIS A 321 -7.44 0.95 31.83
C HIS A 321 -6.45 1.08 32.99
N HIS A 322 -5.45 0.19 33.06
CA HIS A 322 -4.45 0.13 34.12
C HIS A 322 -3.07 0.66 33.70
N VAL A 323 -2.95 1.26 32.51
CA VAL A 323 -1.71 1.89 32.03
C VAL A 323 -1.22 2.91 33.05
N ARG A 324 -0.04 2.67 33.59
CA ARG A 324 0.63 3.59 34.52
C ARG A 324 1.30 4.71 33.72
N PRO A 325 1.26 5.97 34.19
CA PRO A 325 2.01 7.04 33.55
C PRO A 325 3.51 6.73 33.61
N ALA A 326 4.18 6.93 32.48
CA ALA A 326 5.63 6.86 32.35
C ALA A 326 6.30 7.78 33.40
N PRO A 327 7.30 7.30 34.18
CA PRO A 327 8.19 8.20 34.88
C PRO A 327 8.92 9.07 33.85
N ALA A 328 9.00 10.38 34.07
CA ALA A 328 9.82 11.24 33.21
C ALA A 328 11.30 10.85 33.36
N ALA A 329 11.87 10.10 32.40
CA ALA A 329 13.30 9.77 32.45
C ALA A 329 14.00 9.79 31.07
N ALA A 330 15.18 10.43 31.14
CA ALA A 330 16.34 10.51 30.24
C ALA A 330 16.16 11.04 28.80
N GLN A 331 17.01 12.02 28.48
CA GLN A 331 17.15 12.64 27.16
C GLN A 331 17.50 11.60 26.09
N ARG A 332 16.91 11.79 24.90
CA ARG A 332 17.14 11.00 23.68
C ARG A 332 18.65 10.93 23.37
N GLY A 333 19.19 9.72 23.27
CA GLY A 333 20.52 9.46 22.73
C GLY A 333 20.60 9.80 21.23
N GLY A 334 21.81 10.06 20.75
CA GLY A 334 22.10 10.43 19.35
C GLY A 334 21.76 9.33 18.32
N ARG A 335 22.07 9.63 17.05
CA ARG A 335 21.64 8.86 15.85
C ARG A 335 21.99 7.36 15.85
N ASP A 336 22.91 6.88 16.68
CA ASP A 336 23.31 5.46 16.73
C ASP A 336 22.77 4.68 17.97
N GLY A 337 21.62 5.08 18.53
CA GLY A 337 21.07 4.48 19.75
C GLY A 337 20.24 3.19 19.56
N PRO A 338 19.98 2.43 20.65
CA PRO A 338 19.14 1.22 20.67
C PRO A 338 17.66 1.49 20.32
N PHE A 339 16.82 0.46 20.21
CA PHE A 339 15.38 0.56 19.86
C PHE A 339 14.65 1.65 20.68
N SER A 340 14.87 1.66 21.99
CA SER A 340 14.35 2.65 22.94
C SER A 340 14.80 4.10 22.71
N SER A 341 15.85 4.33 21.91
CA SER A 341 16.29 5.69 21.53
C SER A 341 15.35 6.37 20.53
N ARG A 342 14.56 5.58 19.78
CA ARG A 342 13.67 6.06 18.72
C ARG A 342 12.22 5.66 18.87
N ILE A 343 11.89 4.65 19.68
CA ILE A 343 10.52 4.23 19.99
C ILE A 343 10.27 4.39 21.48
N ASP A 344 9.11 4.94 21.85
CA ASP A 344 8.71 5.09 23.25
C ASP A 344 8.18 3.73 23.75
N VAL A 345 9.07 2.92 24.31
CA VAL A 345 8.79 1.52 24.67
C VAL A 345 7.67 1.40 25.71
N GLU A 346 7.55 2.37 26.62
CA GLU A 346 6.47 2.37 27.62
C GLU A 346 5.11 2.70 26.99
N GLN A 347 5.08 3.63 26.02
CA GLN A 347 3.88 3.89 25.22
C GLN A 347 3.54 2.68 24.34
N TYR A 348 4.53 2.01 23.76
CA TYR A 348 4.34 0.79 22.98
C TYR A 348 3.72 -0.32 23.84
N ASP A 349 4.32 -0.63 25.00
CA ASP A 349 3.75 -1.57 25.97
C ASP A 349 2.31 -1.22 26.37
N ALA A 350 2.02 0.07 26.49
CA ALA A 350 0.68 0.52 26.78
C ALA A 350 -0.25 0.27 25.59
N PHE A 351 -0.03 0.88 24.43
CA PHE A 351 -1.08 1.11 23.44
C PHE A 351 -1.08 0.16 22.23
N GLU A 352 -0.09 -0.72 22.11
CA GLU A 352 0.04 -1.62 20.96
C GLU A 352 -1.13 -2.61 20.83
N LEU A 353 -1.86 -2.89 21.90
CA LEU A 353 -3.08 -3.72 21.85
C LEU A 353 -4.18 -3.13 20.96
N LEU A 354 -4.11 -1.84 20.61
CA LEU A 354 -5.01 -1.18 19.67
C LEU A 354 -4.61 -1.40 18.21
N HIS A 355 -3.40 -1.91 17.95
CA HIS A 355 -2.89 -2.13 16.61
C HIS A 355 -3.73 -3.21 15.90
N PRO A 356 -4.27 -2.93 14.70
CA PRO A 356 -5.05 -3.92 13.95
C PRO A 356 -4.23 -5.19 13.70
N ALA A 357 -4.88 -6.35 13.82
CA ALA A 357 -4.25 -7.66 13.66
C ALA A 357 -3.13 -8.04 14.65
N TYR A 358 -2.84 -7.22 15.67
CA TYR A 358 -1.84 -7.52 16.68
C TYR A 358 -2.13 -8.82 17.45
N ALA A 359 -3.38 -9.03 17.84
CA ALA A 359 -3.81 -10.31 18.42
C ALA A 359 -4.04 -11.39 17.35
N ARG A 360 -4.46 -11.01 16.14
CA ARG A 360 -4.69 -11.96 15.03
C ARG A 360 -3.41 -12.70 14.65
N GLN A 361 -2.27 -12.04 14.54
CA GLN A 361 -1.00 -12.71 14.25
C GLN A 361 -0.65 -13.78 15.30
N VAL A 362 -0.97 -13.54 16.57
CA VAL A 362 -0.74 -14.51 17.65
C VAL A 362 -1.71 -15.70 17.56
N VAL A 363 -3.00 -15.45 17.28
CA VAL A 363 -3.98 -16.52 17.04
C VAL A 363 -3.55 -17.38 15.86
N ALA A 364 -3.11 -16.75 14.78
CA ALA A 364 -2.56 -17.45 13.63
C ALA A 364 -1.36 -18.31 14.06
N ALA A 365 -0.33 -17.73 14.67
CA ALA A 365 0.85 -18.46 15.14
C ALA A 365 0.48 -19.66 16.02
N ALA A 366 -0.44 -19.47 16.98
CA ALA A 366 -0.94 -20.53 17.86
C ALA A 366 -1.61 -21.67 17.08
N GLN A 367 -2.43 -21.38 16.07
CA GLN A 367 -3.03 -22.41 15.22
C GLN A 367 -1.97 -23.21 14.45
N ASP A 368 -0.89 -22.58 13.99
CA ASP A 368 0.18 -23.26 13.27
C ASP A 368 1.01 -24.14 14.20
N ILE A 369 1.35 -23.64 15.38
CA ILE A 369 2.01 -24.43 16.42
C ILE A 369 1.17 -25.67 16.75
N ALA A 370 -0.14 -25.50 16.99
CA ALA A 370 -1.06 -26.62 17.23
C ALA A 370 -1.11 -27.61 16.05
N SER A 371 -1.00 -27.11 14.81
CA SER A 371 -1.07 -27.94 13.61
C SER A 371 0.21 -28.73 13.34
N PHE A 372 1.38 -28.16 13.68
CA PHE A 372 2.68 -28.65 13.18
C PHE A 372 3.64 -29.12 14.27
N ALA A 373 3.49 -28.70 15.53
CA ALA A 373 4.43 -29.08 16.60
C ALA A 373 4.22 -30.52 17.11
N GLY A 374 3.10 -31.15 16.73
CA GLY A 374 2.71 -32.47 17.19
C GLY A 374 2.24 -32.50 18.66
N PRO A 375 1.72 -33.64 19.13
CA PRO A 375 1.27 -33.78 20.51
C PRO A 375 2.48 -33.90 21.45
N GLN A 376 2.87 -32.80 22.10
CA GLN A 376 3.89 -32.79 23.14
C GLN A 376 3.32 -32.20 24.44
N PRO A 377 3.55 -32.84 25.61
CA PRO A 377 2.95 -32.42 26.87
C PRO A 377 3.52 -31.09 27.41
N ALA A 378 4.74 -30.70 27.01
CA ALA A 378 5.31 -29.38 27.27
C ALA A 378 6.37 -29.03 26.22
N LEU A 379 6.04 -28.15 25.28
CA LEU A 379 6.98 -27.63 24.28
C LEU A 379 7.89 -26.58 24.91
N GLN A 380 9.20 -26.80 24.85
CA GLN A 380 10.19 -25.77 25.15
C GLN A 380 10.29 -24.83 23.96
N ALA A 381 10.24 -23.53 24.20
CA ALA A 381 10.19 -22.54 23.14
C ALA A 381 11.12 -21.37 23.48
N ILE A 382 11.67 -20.75 22.45
CA ILE A 382 12.39 -19.48 22.58
C ILE A 382 11.57 -18.42 21.90
N ASP A 383 11.26 -17.34 22.60
CA ASP A 383 10.67 -16.16 21.99
C ASP A 383 11.76 -15.10 21.80
N VAL A 384 11.92 -14.64 20.56
CA VAL A 384 13.07 -13.85 20.11
C VAL A 384 12.66 -12.40 19.86
N GLY A 385 13.35 -11.48 20.52
CA GLY A 385 13.04 -10.05 20.47
C GLY A 385 11.67 -9.80 21.10
N THR A 386 11.48 -10.33 22.30
CA THR A 386 10.17 -10.40 22.97
C THR A 386 9.53 -9.02 23.20
N GLY A 387 10.31 -7.94 23.19
CA GLY A 387 9.84 -6.61 23.50
C GLY A 387 9.26 -6.58 24.92
N PRO A 388 8.17 -5.83 25.16
CA PRO A 388 7.43 -5.89 26.44
C PRO A 388 6.70 -7.21 26.72
N GLY A 389 6.68 -8.16 25.78
CA GLY A 389 6.12 -9.50 25.97
C GLY A 389 4.63 -9.69 25.73
N LEU A 390 3.91 -8.68 25.23
CA LEU A 390 2.45 -8.82 25.01
C LEU A 390 2.08 -9.98 24.06
N PRO A 391 2.74 -10.16 22.89
CA PRO A 391 2.44 -11.29 22.01
C PRO A 391 2.78 -12.64 22.65
N LEU A 392 3.89 -12.69 23.42
CA LEU A 392 4.29 -13.88 24.17
C LEU A 392 3.25 -14.26 25.22
N LEU A 393 2.74 -13.30 25.98
CA LEU A 393 1.68 -13.54 26.97
C LEU A 393 0.40 -14.06 26.31
N MET A 394 0.01 -13.47 25.17
CA MET A 394 -1.11 -13.96 24.36
C MET A 394 -0.89 -15.38 23.84
N LEU A 395 0.32 -15.71 23.39
CA LEU A 395 0.66 -17.04 22.92
C LEU A 395 0.63 -18.06 24.05
N HIS A 396 1.13 -17.69 25.23
CA HIS A 396 1.08 -18.51 26.44
C HIS A 396 -0.37 -18.75 26.92
N GLU A 397 -1.28 -17.77 26.77
CA GLU A 397 -2.72 -17.99 27.02
C GLU A 397 -3.33 -19.06 26.10
N LEU A 398 -2.92 -19.06 24.83
CA LEU A 398 -3.41 -20.00 23.82
C LEU A 398 -2.75 -21.38 23.93
N HIS A 399 -1.53 -21.44 24.47
CA HIS A 399 -0.73 -22.64 24.64
C HIS A 399 -0.11 -22.71 26.06
N PRO A 400 -0.93 -22.92 27.11
CA PRO A 400 -0.46 -22.88 28.50
C PRO A 400 0.51 -24.01 28.86
N GLY A 401 0.61 -25.06 28.04
CA GLY A 401 1.59 -26.13 28.19
C GLY A 401 3.00 -25.77 27.70
N CYS A 402 3.16 -24.70 26.91
CA CYS A 402 4.47 -24.28 26.41
C CYS A 402 5.27 -23.57 27.51
N ARG A 403 6.58 -23.84 27.55
CA ARG A 403 7.54 -23.14 28.40
C ARG A 403 8.44 -22.28 27.51
N PHE A 404 8.50 -20.99 27.80
CA PHE A 404 9.19 -20.01 26.97
C PHE A 404 10.43 -19.47 27.66
N LEU A 405 11.53 -19.42 26.92
CA LEU A 405 12.67 -18.55 27.20
C LEU A 405 12.47 -17.26 26.39
N ALA A 406 12.12 -16.17 27.06
CA ALA A 406 11.92 -14.85 26.47
C ALA A 406 13.26 -14.11 26.37
N VAL A 407 13.69 -13.79 25.16
CA VAL A 407 15.01 -13.21 24.86
C VAL A 407 14.82 -11.79 24.34
N GLU A 408 15.24 -10.81 25.14
CA GLU A 408 15.11 -9.39 24.81
C GLU A 408 16.43 -8.66 25.11
N PRO A 409 17.06 -8.00 24.11
CA PRO A 409 18.31 -7.27 24.32
C PRO A 409 18.16 -5.83 24.81
N ASP A 410 17.05 -5.12 24.51
CA ASP A 410 16.87 -3.72 24.90
C ASP A 410 16.45 -3.62 26.37
N GLU A 411 17.19 -2.83 27.15
CA GLU A 411 16.96 -2.66 28.59
C GLU A 411 15.54 -2.15 28.91
N ALA A 412 15.03 -1.17 28.16
CA ALA A 412 13.73 -0.57 28.44
C ALA A 412 12.59 -1.56 28.14
N ALA A 413 12.72 -2.31 27.05
CA ALA A 413 11.80 -3.40 26.72
C ALA A 413 11.87 -4.52 27.75
N PHE A 414 13.07 -4.91 28.18
CA PHE A 414 13.28 -5.95 29.18
C PHE A 414 12.66 -5.60 30.54
N VAL A 415 12.74 -4.33 30.98
CA VAL A 415 12.07 -3.87 32.21
C VAL A 415 10.55 -3.99 32.10
N CYS A 416 9.96 -3.66 30.93
CA CYS A 416 8.53 -3.84 30.70
C CYS A 416 8.15 -5.32 30.68
N LEU A 417 8.96 -6.16 30.03
CA LEU A 417 8.79 -7.62 30.01
C LEU A 417 8.81 -8.22 31.41
N GLN A 418 9.79 -7.84 32.26
CA GLN A 418 9.86 -8.27 33.65
C GLN A 418 8.59 -7.92 34.43
N ARG A 419 8.06 -6.71 34.22
CA ARG A 419 6.82 -6.25 34.84
C ARG A 419 5.63 -7.09 34.38
N ASN A 420 5.51 -7.33 33.07
CA ASN A 420 4.34 -7.96 32.47
C ASN A 420 4.30 -9.47 32.67
N ALA A 421 5.45 -10.14 32.62
CA ALA A 421 5.60 -11.57 32.86
C ALA A 421 5.70 -11.93 34.36
N HIS A 422 5.67 -10.93 35.26
CA HIS A 422 5.79 -11.18 36.69
C HIS A 422 4.70 -12.12 37.22
N GLY A 423 5.11 -13.27 37.74
CA GLY A 423 4.22 -14.28 38.30
C GLY A 423 3.52 -15.17 37.26
N VAL A 424 3.93 -15.10 36.00
CA VAL A 424 3.49 -16.02 34.94
C VAL A 424 4.39 -17.26 34.96
N GLU A 425 3.85 -18.41 35.36
CA GLU A 425 4.60 -19.66 35.36
C GLU A 425 4.93 -20.12 33.94
N GLY A 426 6.11 -20.71 33.74
CA GLY A 426 6.52 -21.23 32.43
C GLY A 426 7.13 -20.19 31.49
N ILE A 427 7.33 -18.94 31.93
CA ILE A 427 8.13 -17.94 31.19
C ILE A 427 9.41 -17.63 31.98
N GLU A 428 10.55 -17.92 31.38
CA GLU A 428 11.89 -17.55 31.86
C GLU A 428 12.39 -16.34 31.05
N LEU A 429 13.05 -15.40 31.71
CA LEU A 429 13.50 -14.14 31.10
C LEU A 429 15.02 -14.13 30.93
N HIS A 430 15.49 -13.78 29.73
CA HIS A 430 16.89 -13.63 29.41
C HIS A 430 17.15 -12.25 28.80
N HIS A 431 17.97 -11.45 29.48
CA HIS A 431 18.43 -10.15 28.96
C HIS A 431 19.69 -10.36 28.13
N GLY A 432 19.56 -10.26 26.81
CA GLY A 432 20.65 -10.55 25.90
C GLY A 432 20.22 -10.68 24.44
N GLY A 433 21.20 -10.66 23.53
CA GLY A 433 20.96 -10.79 22.09
C GLY A 433 20.75 -12.24 21.66
N PHE A 434 19.71 -12.50 20.85
CA PHE A 434 19.45 -13.84 20.32
C PHE A 434 20.60 -14.45 19.51
N LEU A 435 21.39 -13.63 18.79
CA LEU A 435 22.54 -14.13 18.03
C LEU A 435 23.65 -14.69 18.95
N GLU A 436 23.75 -14.15 20.17
CA GLU A 436 24.73 -14.49 21.20
C GLU A 436 24.20 -15.55 22.19
N LEU A 437 22.92 -15.88 22.12
CA LEU A 437 22.28 -16.86 23.00
C LEU A 437 22.86 -18.26 22.78
N ASP A 438 23.31 -18.89 23.87
CA ASP A 438 23.72 -20.28 23.91
C ASP A 438 22.77 -21.08 24.82
N LEU A 439 22.30 -22.23 24.33
CA LEU A 439 21.37 -23.09 25.06
C LEU A 439 22.14 -24.23 25.76
N PRO A 440 21.82 -24.56 27.02
CA PRO A 440 22.41 -25.72 27.69
C PRO A 440 22.16 -27.05 26.96
N SER A 441 20.99 -27.19 26.32
CA SER A 441 20.62 -28.36 25.49
C SER A 441 21.25 -28.35 24.10
N GLY A 442 21.73 -27.20 23.62
CA GLY A 442 22.15 -26.98 22.24
C GLY A 442 21.02 -26.80 21.23
N GLU A 443 19.80 -27.26 21.53
CA GLU A 443 18.65 -27.20 20.61
C GLU A 443 17.29 -26.96 21.29
N THR A 444 16.29 -26.54 20.51
CA THR A 444 14.89 -26.30 20.90
C THR A 444 13.89 -26.80 19.84
N PRO A 445 12.69 -27.29 20.21
CA PRO A 445 11.65 -27.67 19.26
C PRO A 445 10.89 -26.48 18.64
N LEU A 446 10.90 -25.32 19.28
CA LEU A 446 10.14 -24.15 18.84
C LEU A 446 10.93 -22.85 19.04
N ILE A 447 10.90 -21.99 18.03
CA ILE A 447 11.32 -20.60 18.09
C ILE A 447 10.17 -19.73 17.57
N THR A 448 9.82 -18.69 18.33
CA THR A 448 8.83 -17.68 17.93
C THR A 448 9.49 -16.31 17.86
N SER A 449 8.96 -15.44 16.99
CA SER A 449 9.35 -14.03 16.94
C SER A 449 8.16 -13.20 16.46
N PHE A 450 7.81 -12.18 17.24
CA PHE A 450 6.68 -11.29 16.98
C PHE A 450 7.17 -9.85 16.86
N GLY A 451 7.06 -9.24 15.67
CA GLY A 451 7.37 -7.83 15.46
C GLY A 451 8.85 -7.46 15.64
N ALA A 452 9.77 -8.43 15.65
CA ALA A 452 11.18 -8.17 15.92
C ALA A 452 12.13 -8.50 14.75
N SER A 453 11.67 -9.25 13.74
CA SER A 453 12.54 -9.80 12.69
C SER A 453 13.21 -8.71 11.85
N HIS A 454 12.57 -7.53 11.74
CA HIS A 454 13.07 -6.36 11.03
C HIS A 454 14.11 -5.55 11.81
N HIS A 455 14.35 -5.84 13.10
CA HIS A 455 15.44 -5.25 13.88
C HIS A 455 16.76 -6.04 13.78
N PHE A 456 16.71 -7.25 13.22
CA PHE A 456 17.90 -8.07 13.01
C PHE A 456 18.53 -7.84 11.64
N ASN A 457 19.78 -8.29 11.49
CA ASN A 457 20.16 -8.85 10.20
C ASN A 457 19.34 -10.13 9.99
N THR A 458 18.28 -10.02 9.18
CA THR A 458 17.30 -11.10 8.96
C THR A 458 17.96 -12.41 8.55
N ALA A 459 18.98 -12.37 7.70
CA ALA A 459 19.68 -13.58 7.27
C ALA A 459 20.41 -14.28 8.43
N PHE A 460 21.04 -13.51 9.32
CA PHE A 460 21.74 -14.08 10.48
C PHE A 460 20.77 -14.61 11.53
N MET A 461 19.63 -13.94 11.75
CA MET A 461 18.57 -14.44 12.62
C MET A 461 18.04 -15.79 12.13
N LEU A 462 17.74 -15.92 10.84
CA LEU A 462 17.27 -17.17 10.24
C LEU A 462 18.32 -18.28 10.31
N GLN A 463 19.59 -17.97 10.07
CA GLN A 463 20.69 -18.94 10.23
C GLN A 463 20.88 -19.39 11.68
N LYS A 464 20.77 -18.47 12.66
CA LYS A 464 20.83 -18.81 14.08
C LYS A 464 19.64 -19.68 14.50
N ALA A 465 18.43 -19.35 14.04
CA ALA A 465 17.24 -20.16 14.27
C ALA A 465 17.42 -21.58 13.72
N MET A 466 17.90 -21.73 12.47
CA MET A 466 18.18 -23.04 11.88
C MET A 466 19.19 -23.87 12.69
N ARG A 467 20.20 -23.22 13.29
CA ARG A 467 21.20 -23.90 14.15
C ARG A 467 20.60 -24.37 15.46
N LEU A 468 19.76 -23.55 16.10
CA LEU A 468 19.16 -23.85 17.40
C LEU A 468 17.93 -24.75 17.31
N LEU A 469 17.27 -24.85 16.16
CA LEU A 469 16.17 -25.79 16.01
C LEU A 469 16.69 -27.23 15.99
N GLN A 470 16.00 -28.11 16.70
CA GLN A 470 16.14 -29.55 16.50
C GLN A 470 15.54 -29.97 15.13
N PRO A 471 15.91 -31.13 14.56
CA PRO A 471 15.25 -31.65 13.36
C PRO A 471 13.72 -31.76 13.54
N GLY A 472 12.95 -31.26 12.56
CA GLY A 472 11.49 -31.17 12.65
C GLY A 472 10.96 -30.01 13.52
N GLY A 473 11.83 -29.27 14.21
CA GLY A 473 11.47 -28.09 15.01
C GLY A 473 10.93 -26.95 14.15
N LEU A 474 10.15 -26.06 14.76
CA LEU A 474 9.43 -24.98 14.09
C LEU A 474 10.02 -23.60 14.37
N LEU A 475 10.09 -22.78 13.33
CA LEU A 475 10.26 -21.33 13.44
C LEU A 475 8.95 -20.65 13.03
N VAL A 476 8.32 -19.91 13.94
CA VAL A 476 7.13 -19.10 13.66
C VAL A 476 7.48 -17.63 13.77
N VAL A 477 7.43 -16.91 12.66
CA VAL A 477 7.69 -15.46 12.61
C VAL A 477 6.42 -14.74 12.21
N ALA A 478 5.98 -13.84 13.08
CA ALA A 478 4.91 -12.91 12.82
C ALA A 478 5.48 -11.49 12.78
N ASP A 479 5.35 -10.80 11.65
CA ASP A 479 5.91 -9.45 11.52
C ASP A 479 5.18 -8.67 10.42
N GLU A 480 5.48 -7.38 10.37
CA GLU A 480 5.05 -6.45 9.33
C GLU A 480 6.05 -6.41 8.18
N PHE A 481 5.53 -6.62 6.98
CA PHE A 481 6.30 -6.61 5.76
C PHE A 481 5.78 -5.56 4.79
N LEU A 482 6.70 -4.87 4.13
CA LEU A 482 6.35 -3.92 3.07
C LEU A 482 6.00 -4.68 1.77
N PRO A 483 5.26 -4.05 0.84
CA PRO A 483 5.21 -4.56 -0.53
C PRO A 483 6.62 -4.53 -1.15
N GLU A 484 6.81 -5.25 -2.25
CA GLU A 484 8.08 -5.30 -2.98
C GLU A 484 8.58 -3.90 -3.37
N PHE A 485 9.89 -3.69 -3.24
CA PHE A 485 10.59 -2.46 -3.59
C PHE A 485 12.00 -2.77 -4.10
N ALA A 486 12.49 -1.96 -5.04
CA ALA A 486 13.83 -2.04 -5.61
C ALA A 486 14.66 -0.77 -5.37
N SER A 487 14.03 0.32 -4.93
CA SER A 487 14.69 1.59 -4.63
C SER A 487 14.30 2.17 -3.27
N VAL A 488 15.09 3.12 -2.78
CA VAL A 488 14.79 3.86 -1.54
C VAL A 488 13.48 4.64 -1.67
N ASP A 489 13.21 5.23 -2.83
CA ASP A 489 11.96 5.97 -3.08
C ASP A 489 10.73 5.07 -3.08
N GLU A 490 10.80 3.91 -3.76
CA GLU A 490 9.73 2.92 -3.72
C GLU A 490 9.49 2.41 -2.30
N ARG A 491 10.56 2.20 -1.52
CA ARG A 491 10.46 1.79 -0.12
C ARG A 491 9.82 2.88 0.74
N ASN A 492 10.16 4.14 0.55
CA ASN A 492 9.54 5.25 1.29
C ASN A 492 8.04 5.38 0.98
N LEU A 493 7.66 5.26 -0.29
CA LEU A 493 6.26 5.19 -0.69
C LEU A 493 5.55 3.98 -0.07
N ALA A 494 6.21 2.83 -0.04
CA ALA A 494 5.70 1.61 0.59
C ALA A 494 5.49 1.80 2.09
N LEU A 495 6.44 2.40 2.82
CA LEU A 495 6.31 2.72 4.24
C LEU A 495 5.12 3.63 4.52
N VAL A 496 4.95 4.71 3.74
CA VAL A 496 3.81 5.61 3.92
C VAL A 496 2.51 4.87 3.72
N ARG A 497 2.35 4.10 2.63
CA ARG A 497 1.12 3.34 2.37
C ARG A 497 0.87 2.29 3.45
N HIS A 498 1.92 1.57 3.86
CA HIS A 498 1.85 0.49 4.84
C HIS A 498 1.34 0.98 6.20
N HIS A 499 2.06 1.91 6.82
CA HIS A 499 1.68 2.42 8.15
C HIS A 499 0.38 3.25 8.09
N SER A 500 0.16 4.03 7.02
CA SER A 500 -1.10 4.77 6.88
C SER A 500 -2.31 3.84 6.78
N ALA A 501 -2.16 2.63 6.24
CA ALA A 501 -3.26 1.68 6.15
C ALA A 501 -3.72 1.19 7.54
N TYR A 502 -2.82 0.90 8.48
CA TYR A 502 -3.19 0.54 9.85
C TYR A 502 -3.97 1.67 10.54
N LEU A 503 -3.48 2.90 10.39
CA LEU A 503 -4.11 4.11 10.95
C LEU A 503 -5.51 4.35 10.36
N LEU A 504 -5.62 4.32 9.04
CA LEU A 504 -6.90 4.60 8.36
C LEU A 504 -7.91 3.47 8.61
N ALA A 505 -7.45 2.23 8.76
CA ALA A 505 -8.30 1.09 9.06
C ALA A 505 -9.00 1.20 10.41
N SER A 506 -8.43 1.89 11.41
CA SER A 506 -9.13 2.21 12.65
C SER A 506 -9.92 3.54 12.55
N MET A 507 -9.32 4.60 12.00
CA MET A 507 -9.93 5.93 11.89
C MET A 507 -11.21 5.98 11.04
N ALA A 508 -11.39 5.04 10.10
CA ALA A 508 -12.59 4.96 9.28
C ALA A 508 -13.84 4.60 10.08
N TRP A 509 -13.68 3.91 11.22
CA TRP A 509 -14.80 3.43 12.04
C TRP A 509 -15.01 4.24 13.32
N VAL A 510 -14.06 5.11 13.68
CA VAL A 510 -14.24 6.06 14.77
C VAL A 510 -15.32 7.06 14.34
N GLY A 511 -16.48 6.99 15.00
CA GLY A 511 -17.56 7.97 14.84
C GLY A 511 -17.11 9.39 15.23
N GLU A 512 -17.95 10.39 14.95
CA GLU A 512 -17.70 11.78 15.39
C GLU A 512 -17.62 11.84 16.93
N PRO A 513 -16.45 12.15 17.51
CA PRO A 513 -16.35 12.31 18.96
C PRO A 513 -17.17 13.54 19.38
N PRO A 514 -17.85 13.51 20.54
CA PRO A 514 -18.66 14.62 21.02
C PRO A 514 -17.87 15.94 21.03
N ALA A 515 -18.47 17.03 20.57
CA ALA A 515 -17.81 18.34 20.55
C ALA A 515 -17.40 18.85 21.96
N SER A 516 -18.04 18.32 23.01
CA SER A 516 -17.69 18.56 24.42
C SER A 516 -16.33 17.98 24.83
N GLU A 517 -15.74 17.08 24.04
CA GLU A 517 -14.42 16.49 24.25
C GLU A 517 -13.31 17.27 23.51
N GLY A 518 -13.44 18.59 23.40
CA GLY A 518 -12.53 19.52 22.72
C GLY A 518 -11.13 19.69 23.34
N GLY A 519 -10.65 18.69 24.07
CA GLY A 519 -9.31 18.63 24.67
C GLY A 519 -8.19 18.54 23.63
N LEU A 520 -6.96 18.35 24.12
CA LEU A 520 -5.78 18.17 23.29
C LEU A 520 -5.92 16.96 22.34
N ASP A 521 -6.32 15.80 22.87
CA ASP A 521 -6.39 14.54 22.12
C ASP A 521 -7.29 14.61 20.89
N LEU A 522 -8.47 15.21 20.99
CA LEU A 522 -9.39 15.34 19.85
C LEU A 522 -8.81 16.24 18.74
N ARG A 523 -8.05 17.28 19.11
CA ARG A 523 -7.35 18.13 18.12
C ARG A 523 -6.22 17.36 17.43
N LEU A 524 -5.43 16.61 18.20
CA LEU A 524 -4.35 15.79 17.66
C LEU A 524 -4.88 14.68 16.76
N TYR A 525 -5.98 14.02 17.15
CA TYR A 525 -6.69 13.05 16.33
C TYR A 525 -7.07 13.61 14.95
N ARG A 526 -7.68 14.81 14.92
CA ARG A 526 -8.05 15.48 13.67
C ARG A 526 -6.84 15.88 12.82
N ASP A 527 -5.73 16.30 13.44
CA ASP A 527 -4.50 16.62 12.70
C ASP A 527 -3.85 15.37 12.09
N LEU A 528 -3.76 14.29 12.88
CA LEU A 528 -3.30 12.97 12.44
C LEU A 528 -4.13 12.48 11.25
N ARG A 529 -5.46 12.40 11.41
CA ARG A 529 -6.36 11.88 10.38
C ARG A 529 -6.22 12.62 9.05
N ARG A 530 -6.23 13.96 9.07
CA ARG A 530 -6.08 14.78 7.86
C ARG A 530 -4.71 14.59 7.21
N SER A 531 -3.64 14.61 8.00
CA SER A 531 -2.27 14.51 7.49
C SER A 531 -1.98 13.14 6.90
N ILE A 532 -2.44 12.06 7.54
CA ILE A 532 -2.27 10.68 7.07
C ILE A 532 -3.05 10.42 5.77
N ILE A 533 -4.27 10.95 5.63
CA ILE A 533 -5.02 10.86 4.35
C ILE A 533 -4.20 11.50 3.22
N MET A 534 -3.67 12.71 3.43
CA MET A 534 -2.89 13.40 2.40
C MET A 534 -1.59 12.68 2.07
N ALA A 535 -0.92 12.11 3.07
CA ALA A 535 0.29 11.32 2.87
C ALA A 535 0.01 10.04 2.08
N MET A 536 -1.07 9.31 2.41
CA MET A 536 -1.53 8.12 1.67
C MET A 536 -1.82 8.44 0.20
N VAL A 537 -2.49 9.56 -0.07
CA VAL A 537 -2.81 9.99 -1.43
C VAL A 537 -1.55 10.38 -2.20
N ALA A 538 -0.67 11.19 -1.61
CA ALA A 538 0.62 11.53 -2.24
C ALA A 538 1.45 10.28 -2.52
N ALA A 539 1.45 9.29 -1.62
CA ALA A 539 2.16 8.04 -1.82
C ALA A 539 1.52 7.15 -2.90
N THR A 540 0.21 7.22 -3.08
CA THR A 540 -0.51 6.54 -4.17
C THR A 540 -0.19 7.17 -5.52
N GLU A 541 0.04 8.48 -5.56
CA GLU A 541 0.46 9.22 -6.76
C GLU A 541 1.97 9.13 -7.06
N GLY A 542 2.73 8.36 -6.27
CA GLY A 542 4.18 8.23 -6.44
C GLY A 542 5.00 9.45 -5.99
N LYS A 543 4.39 10.40 -5.26
CA LYS A 543 5.05 11.65 -4.81
C LYS A 543 5.83 11.42 -3.51
N SER A 544 6.93 10.68 -3.59
CA SER A 544 7.76 10.23 -2.45
C SER A 544 8.13 11.38 -1.51
N THR A 545 8.77 12.44 -2.03
CA THR A 545 9.21 13.60 -1.24
C THR A 545 8.07 14.29 -0.51
N GLN A 546 6.92 14.46 -1.16
CA GLN A 546 5.74 15.09 -0.56
C GLN A 546 5.17 14.23 0.55
N ALA A 547 4.99 12.93 0.30
CA ALA A 547 4.46 11.98 1.28
C ALA A 547 5.34 11.91 2.54
N VAL A 548 6.66 11.77 2.37
CA VAL A 548 7.63 11.75 3.48
C VAL A 548 7.61 13.07 4.26
N SER A 549 7.57 14.21 3.57
CA SER A 549 7.53 15.52 4.23
C SER A 549 6.28 15.72 5.07
N LEU A 550 5.11 15.28 4.58
CA LEU A 550 3.86 15.34 5.34
C LEU A 550 3.96 14.56 6.65
N CYS A 551 4.49 13.33 6.61
CA CYS A 551 4.65 12.48 7.79
C CYS A 551 5.69 13.04 8.77
N ARG A 552 6.86 13.51 8.30
CA ARG A 552 7.89 14.12 9.16
C ARG A 552 7.40 15.40 9.84
N ASN A 553 6.69 16.25 9.10
CA ASN A 553 6.14 17.48 9.65
C ASN A 553 5.05 17.21 10.69
N LEU A 554 4.19 16.21 10.45
CA LEU A 554 3.21 15.74 11.43
C LEU A 554 3.91 15.21 12.69
N TYR A 555 4.95 14.40 12.53
CA TYR A 555 5.71 13.84 13.64
C TYR A 555 6.37 14.92 14.50
N ALA A 556 6.97 15.93 13.86
CA ALA A 556 7.58 17.06 14.57
C ALA A 556 6.54 17.84 15.42
N ARG A 557 5.36 18.14 14.86
CA ARG A 557 4.29 18.83 15.62
C ARG A 557 3.80 18.03 16.82
N LEU A 558 3.65 16.73 16.67
CA LEU A 558 3.17 15.85 17.74
C LEU A 558 4.22 15.67 18.84
N CYS A 559 5.53 15.67 18.54
CA CYS A 559 6.59 15.69 19.54
C CYS A 559 6.44 16.86 20.54
N GLU A 560 5.95 18.01 20.07
CA GLU A 560 5.81 19.25 20.85
C GLU A 560 4.50 19.28 21.67
N SER A 561 3.60 18.30 21.50
CA SER A 561 2.22 18.38 21.96
C SER A 561 1.93 17.80 23.35
N GLY A 562 2.90 17.15 24.02
CA GLY A 562 2.71 16.61 25.37
C GLY A 562 1.99 15.25 25.46
N LEU A 563 2.03 14.43 24.39
CA LEU A 563 1.37 13.11 24.27
C LEU A 563 1.68 12.07 25.37
N ARG A 564 2.65 12.35 26.24
CA ARG A 564 3.09 11.43 27.31
C ARG A 564 2.13 11.36 28.50
N GLU A 565 1.17 12.29 28.59
CA GLU A 565 0.14 12.25 29.62
C GLU A 565 -0.85 11.10 29.42
N ARG A 566 -1.37 10.56 30.52
CA ARG A 566 -2.40 9.52 30.51
C ARG A 566 -3.64 10.04 29.76
N PRO A 567 -4.16 9.31 28.76
CA PRO A 567 -5.35 9.75 28.05
C PRO A 567 -6.56 9.76 28.98
N ALA A 568 -7.36 10.82 28.89
CA ALA A 568 -8.59 10.95 29.68
C ALA A 568 -9.76 10.14 29.10
N HIS A 569 -9.68 9.83 27.79
CA HIS A 569 -10.73 9.19 27.01
C HIS A 569 -10.13 8.17 26.03
N GLU A 570 -10.95 7.28 25.48
CA GLU A 570 -10.56 6.22 24.54
C GLU A 570 -9.86 6.79 23.31
N ILE A 571 -10.35 7.92 22.78
CA ILE A 571 -9.74 8.57 21.60
C ILE A 571 -8.29 8.98 21.86
N GLY A 572 -7.95 9.34 23.10
CA GLY A 572 -6.59 9.67 23.49
C GLY A 572 -5.65 8.47 23.42
N ALA A 573 -6.13 7.27 23.75
CA ALA A 573 -5.37 6.03 23.61
C ALA A 573 -5.08 5.72 22.14
N PHE A 574 -6.09 5.85 21.28
CA PHE A 574 -5.89 5.73 19.83
C PHE A 574 -4.90 6.75 19.27
N VAL A 575 -4.94 8.01 19.74
CA VAL A 575 -3.94 9.02 19.34
C VAL A 575 -2.52 8.60 19.70
N ARG A 576 -2.31 7.93 20.83
CA ARG A 576 -0.99 7.43 21.25
C ARG A 576 -0.56 6.20 20.44
N PHE A 577 -1.49 5.30 20.12
CA PHE A 577 -1.25 4.26 19.11
C PHE A 577 -0.85 4.88 17.75
N TYR A 578 -1.58 5.89 17.27
CA TYR A 578 -1.27 6.55 16.00
C TYR A 578 0.08 7.25 15.99
N TRP A 579 0.49 7.75 17.15
CA TRP A 579 1.80 8.33 17.36
C TRP A 579 2.92 7.28 17.24
N LEU A 580 2.75 6.10 17.81
CA LEU A 580 3.70 4.98 17.72
C LEU A 580 3.89 4.53 16.27
N GLU A 581 2.81 4.34 15.53
CA GLU A 581 2.84 4.00 14.11
C GLU A 581 3.56 5.05 13.27
N LEU A 582 3.31 6.34 13.54
CA LEU A 582 4.00 7.42 12.87
C LEU A 582 5.49 7.44 13.22
N GLN A 583 5.85 7.12 14.47
CA GLN A 583 7.22 7.03 14.93
C GLN A 583 7.98 5.89 14.22
N ALA A 584 7.36 4.70 14.10
CA ALA A 584 7.90 3.58 13.33
C ALA A 584 8.07 3.94 11.85
N MET A 585 7.06 4.58 11.24
CA MET A 585 7.11 5.05 9.85
C MET A 585 8.27 6.02 9.61
N VAL A 586 8.44 7.03 10.49
CA VAL A 586 9.51 8.03 10.37
C VAL A 586 10.89 7.41 10.60
N ALA A 587 11.03 6.53 11.59
CA ALA A 587 12.26 5.77 11.80
C ALA A 587 12.62 4.89 10.59
N GLY A 588 11.61 4.38 9.89
CA GLY A 588 11.75 3.61 8.65
C GLY A 588 12.36 4.40 7.50
N PHE A 589 12.07 5.70 7.37
CA PHE A 589 12.63 6.54 6.30
C PHE A 589 14.15 6.67 6.37
N ASP A 590 14.72 6.58 7.56
CA ASP A 590 16.18 6.69 7.76
C ASP A 590 16.90 5.34 7.63
N TYR A 591 16.18 4.22 7.45
CA TYR A 591 16.72 2.85 7.24
C TYR A 591 17.69 2.32 8.33
N GLU A 592 17.75 2.98 9.49
CA GLU A 592 18.75 2.63 10.51
C GLU A 592 18.19 1.64 11.55
N VAL A 593 16.95 1.82 12.00
CA VAL A 593 16.31 1.03 13.08
C VAL A 593 15.18 0.14 12.58
N GLU A 594 14.43 0.63 11.59
CA GLU A 594 13.26 -0.06 11.02
C GLU A 594 13.60 -0.53 9.60
N ARG A 595 14.05 -1.79 9.49
CA ARG A 595 14.60 -2.39 8.26
C ARG A 595 13.65 -3.39 7.63
N LYS A 596 12.33 -3.14 7.70
CA LYS A 596 11.31 -3.98 7.05
C LYS A 596 11.72 -4.39 5.63
N THR A 597 11.67 -5.69 5.40
CA THR A 597 11.79 -6.33 4.09
C THR A 597 10.39 -6.61 3.52
N PHE A 598 10.30 -7.36 2.43
CA PHE A 598 9.04 -7.80 1.83
C PHE A 598 8.86 -9.33 1.91
N PRO A 599 7.62 -9.85 1.85
CA PRO A 599 7.29 -11.25 2.16
C PRO A 599 8.10 -12.29 1.36
N ARG A 600 8.21 -12.11 0.03
CA ARG A 600 8.93 -13.03 -0.84
C ARG A 600 10.44 -13.06 -0.56
N ARG A 601 11.03 -11.90 -0.23
CA ARG A 601 12.44 -11.81 0.15
C ARG A 601 12.71 -12.53 1.45
N PHE A 602 11.84 -12.37 2.44
CA PHE A 602 11.94 -13.05 3.72
C PHE A 602 11.89 -14.57 3.57
N ALA A 603 10.89 -15.10 2.85
CA ALA A 603 10.79 -16.52 2.56
C ALA A 603 12.00 -17.06 1.79
N GLY A 604 12.53 -16.31 0.82
CA GLY A 604 13.74 -16.67 0.09
C GLY A 604 14.99 -16.74 0.98
N LEU A 605 15.14 -15.80 1.93
CA LEU A 605 16.23 -15.84 2.91
C LEU A 605 16.11 -17.04 3.86
N ALA A 606 14.89 -17.41 4.26
CA ALA A 606 14.65 -18.58 5.10
C ALA A 606 15.01 -19.88 4.36
N ALA A 607 14.61 -20.00 3.09
CA ALA A 607 14.99 -21.12 2.24
C ALA A 607 16.52 -21.22 2.06
N LEU A 608 17.21 -20.09 1.86
CA LEU A 608 18.67 -20.05 1.79
C LEU A 608 19.33 -20.52 3.10
N ALA A 609 18.71 -20.25 4.25
CA ALA A 609 19.17 -20.73 5.55
C ALA A 609 18.90 -22.23 5.77
N GLY A 610 18.14 -22.90 4.89
CA GLY A 610 17.79 -24.32 4.99
C GLY A 610 16.45 -24.61 5.67
N LEU A 611 15.62 -23.59 5.90
CA LEU A 611 14.29 -23.72 6.48
C LEU A 611 13.24 -24.02 5.40
N GLU A 612 12.32 -24.94 5.68
CA GLU A 612 11.19 -25.29 4.80
C GLU A 612 9.93 -24.54 5.20
N LEU A 613 9.32 -23.78 4.28
CA LEU A 613 8.05 -23.10 4.53
C LEU A 613 6.90 -24.11 4.62
N ARG A 614 6.25 -24.20 5.79
CA ARG A 614 5.08 -25.05 6.03
C ARG A 614 3.77 -24.32 5.76
N ARG A 615 3.69 -23.06 6.19
CA ARG A 615 2.52 -22.21 5.98
C ARG A 615 2.91 -20.75 5.97
N HIS A 616 2.29 -19.99 5.09
CA HIS A 616 2.35 -18.53 5.06
C HIS A 616 0.90 -18.03 5.09
N ARG A 617 0.64 -17.04 5.96
CA ARG A 617 -0.65 -16.36 6.05
C ARG A 617 -0.41 -14.87 6.17
N ARG A 618 -1.26 -14.11 5.50
CA ARG A 618 -1.31 -12.65 5.63
C ARG A 618 -2.54 -12.29 6.46
N VAL A 619 -2.34 -11.99 7.74
CA VAL A 619 -3.44 -11.76 8.71
C VAL A 619 -3.99 -10.33 8.66
N PHE A 620 -3.26 -9.42 8.03
CA PHE A 620 -3.70 -8.06 7.71
C PHE A 620 -3.09 -7.58 6.40
N ALA A 621 -3.86 -6.87 5.60
CA ALA A 621 -3.41 -6.34 4.33
C ALA A 621 -3.33 -4.82 4.36
N THR A 622 -2.16 -4.28 4.00
CA THR A 622 -1.94 -2.83 3.82
C THR A 622 -1.84 -2.42 2.35
N THR A 623 -1.32 -3.29 1.49
CA THR A 623 -1.10 -3.00 0.04
C THR A 623 -1.07 -4.27 -0.82
N GLY A 624 -1.25 -4.17 -2.13
CA GLY A 624 -1.11 -5.31 -3.06
C GLY A 624 -2.36 -6.17 -3.18
N SER A 625 -2.39 -7.00 -4.22
CA SER A 625 -3.57 -7.75 -4.68
C SER A 625 -3.50 -9.25 -4.41
N ASP A 626 -2.41 -9.76 -3.82
CA ASP A 626 -2.21 -11.17 -3.49
C ASP A 626 -1.80 -11.34 -2.02
N ASP A 627 -1.61 -12.59 -1.58
CA ASP A 627 -1.20 -12.91 -0.21
C ASP A 627 0.26 -12.51 0.12
N TRP A 628 1.02 -12.04 -0.88
CA TRP A 628 2.42 -11.64 -0.76
C TRP A 628 2.62 -10.12 -0.79
N GLY A 629 1.56 -9.33 -0.96
CA GLY A 629 1.57 -7.88 -0.76
C GLY A 629 1.87 -7.47 0.68
N GLY A 630 2.13 -6.19 0.95
CA GLY A 630 2.60 -5.76 2.27
C GLY A 630 1.51 -5.78 3.36
N GLY A 631 1.86 -6.11 4.60
CA GLY A 631 0.94 -6.15 5.73
C GLY A 631 1.52 -6.95 6.88
N THR A 632 0.67 -7.49 7.75
CA THR A 632 1.11 -8.37 8.84
C THR A 632 1.04 -9.81 8.35
N HIS A 633 2.17 -10.52 8.40
CA HIS A 633 2.28 -11.90 7.95
C HIS A 633 2.73 -12.81 9.08
N VAL A 634 2.26 -14.06 9.01
CA VAL A 634 2.73 -15.17 9.84
C VAL A 634 3.34 -16.21 8.92
N PHE A 635 4.62 -16.45 9.11
CA PHE A 635 5.37 -17.51 8.45
C PHE A 635 5.69 -18.61 9.45
N THR A 636 5.33 -19.84 9.09
CA THR A 636 5.71 -21.04 9.83
C THR A 636 6.65 -21.86 8.97
N PHE A 637 7.88 -21.99 9.44
CA PHE A 637 8.90 -22.84 8.84
C PHE A 637 9.20 -24.04 9.74
N SER A 638 9.83 -25.06 9.16
CA SER A 638 10.43 -26.15 9.92
C SER A 638 11.87 -26.39 9.50
N LYS A 639 12.68 -26.89 10.43
CA LYS A 639 13.96 -27.53 10.10
C LYS A 639 13.71 -28.93 9.51
N PRO A 640 14.30 -29.29 8.35
CA PRO A 640 14.19 -30.64 7.79
C PRO A 640 14.73 -31.71 8.75
N GLU A 641 14.16 -32.93 8.70
CA GLU A 641 14.55 -34.02 9.61
C GLU A 641 16.00 -34.55 9.39
N GLY A 642 16.59 -34.29 8.22
CA GLY A 642 17.92 -34.77 7.84
C GLY A 642 19.01 -33.68 7.75
N ALA A 643 18.77 -32.51 8.35
CA ALA A 643 19.60 -31.30 8.21
C ALA A 643 20.54 -31.03 9.39
#